data_AF-A0A067QWI0-F1
#
_entry.id   AF-A0A067QWI0-F1
#
_cell.length_a   1.000
_cell.length_b   1.000
_cell.length_c   1.000
_cell.angle_alpha   90.00
_cell.angle_beta   90.00
_cell.angle_gamma   90.00
#
_symmetry.space_group_name_H-M   'P 1'
#
loop_
_entity.id
_entity.type
_entity.pdbx_description
1 polymer ?
#
loop_
_entity_poly.entity_id
_entity_poly.type
_entity_poly.pdbx_seq_one_letter_code
_entity_poly.pdbx_strand_id
1 'polypeptide(L)'
;MTDTDVWDIIERDEFYKQFLQNDTSVKSQAVLQGLAATEQLKKLTEGISLLDKELQRQVMANHEDLLSQATWVEKLDGVLAVMQTHVQCLLSAVERLRTKIVEPFNKIEQQTMMLSHLHATSDLLRRVARIQHLSRRLGAQMQGSNPDITKAAQSLSELTQLSEDVDLSGLEVIEEDQRFIRNHRIEVERQAKLMLTQGLQTQNLSQVGTAVQVFCNLGSLDGTVSHVLETAQHNIKQSIKEALDVNTLSQATAADAIKGRGAPGRAAMPSPGNTANFRSRLWAALELLFDTAIYTECHQVELLQRILRRKLRGDSGVLSQHNSACYMDLLPEKNQQLAANLWQNVTSLLAQELAEAAQGSMFVKQALEGEYPKFLRLYLDMCKRIQAIDHSSEQIEATVARGTEQEGTDSGSFHINREVVSQFENAYLSRSVSRLLDPVHLMFSGDAVPPHEEVDSLIRTITSELSVSLVDVFLSCTVARNISKTVRLFCLKCEQMIVTDGEATQVIDTCTPGQMLNISIANLLHYLNGQVGRVMVNMKTSLSPDAANIIQDSLNHTDKLIQNIVTPLLASISDAIEAIILTIHNEDYSMGLAEGESSVNTSSRRTDAAHCSLYMKELQAFIARAATNYLAPFQSQEIVMKCSVPVAHRCIQLFLNHACLVRPLGEGGRVRLSADFSQMEVAVVPLCRQTSELSRQYRMMRTSHSLLFLGDEEVLDSPALGDVIPYSLVLLSMFSRGPNELLSPHQSANWSISRFSQWLDGHPSERERLELLGGALQRYQQIVRQRGETSFHSVYPVMITLLERGMAYCVEQIS
;
A
#
# COMPACT_ATOMS: atom_id res chain seq x y z
N MET A 1 -47.73 -138.28 57.13
CA MET A 1 -47.23 -139.59 57.58
C MET A 1 -46.77 -140.30 56.35
N THR A 2 -45.44 -140.27 56.16
CA THR A 2 -44.65 -141.09 55.24
C THR A 2 -45.19 -141.15 53.82
N ASP A 3 -45.31 -139.97 53.18
CA ASP A 3 -45.25 -139.87 51.72
C ASP A 3 -43.88 -140.40 51.33
N THR A 4 -43.80 -141.67 50.95
CA THR A 4 -42.90 -142.03 49.86
C THR A 4 -43.29 -141.10 48.73
N ASP A 5 -42.47 -140.06 48.55
CA ASP A 5 -42.70 -138.96 47.63
C ASP A 5 -43.11 -139.56 46.28
N VAL A 6 -44.16 -139.01 45.67
CA VAL A 6 -44.64 -139.52 44.38
C VAL A 6 -43.46 -139.53 43.40
N TRP A 7 -42.55 -138.57 43.54
CA TRP A 7 -41.29 -138.50 42.81
C TRP A 7 -40.36 -139.70 43.08
N ASP A 8 -40.20 -140.14 44.33
CA ASP A 8 -39.39 -141.30 44.70
C ASP A 8 -39.98 -142.62 44.15
N ILE A 9 -41.31 -142.76 44.14
CA ILE A 9 -42.00 -143.92 43.55
C ILE A 9 -41.75 -143.99 42.05
N ILE A 10 -41.72 -142.84 41.37
CA ILE A 10 -41.48 -142.74 39.93
C ILE A 10 -39.98 -142.96 39.61
N GLU A 11 -39.04 -142.61 40.50
CA GLU A 11 -37.59 -142.74 40.26
C GLU A 11 -37.02 -144.18 40.35
N ARG A 12 -37.61 -145.05 41.20
CA ARG A 12 -37.09 -146.42 41.43
C ARG A 12 -37.61 -147.48 40.47
N ASP A 13 -38.67 -147.20 39.71
CA ASP A 13 -39.26 -148.15 38.77
C ASP A 13 -38.55 -148.09 37.40
N GLU A 14 -37.99 -149.21 36.92
CA GLU A 14 -37.28 -149.28 35.64
C GLU A 14 -38.13 -148.85 34.42
N PHE A 15 -39.47 -148.83 34.55
CA PHE A 15 -40.37 -148.34 33.52
C PHE A 15 -40.59 -146.81 33.59
N TYR A 16 -40.84 -146.24 34.78
CA TYR A 16 -41.14 -144.80 34.91
C TYR A 16 -39.89 -143.92 34.86
N LYS A 17 -38.72 -144.46 35.25
CA LYS A 17 -37.43 -143.77 35.13
C LYS A 17 -37.12 -143.37 33.68
N GLN A 18 -37.65 -144.10 32.69
CA GLN A 18 -37.50 -143.77 31.28
C GLN A 18 -38.25 -142.49 30.86
N PHE A 19 -39.24 -142.03 31.64
CA PHE A 19 -40.04 -140.82 31.38
C PHE A 19 -39.62 -139.61 32.22
N LEU A 20 -38.89 -139.83 33.32
CA LEU A 20 -38.29 -138.75 34.12
C LEU A 20 -37.03 -138.19 33.47
N GLN A 21 -36.41 -138.93 32.55
CA GLN A 21 -35.37 -138.39 31.69
C GLN A 21 -36.05 -137.52 30.64
N ASN A 22 -35.84 -136.21 30.72
CA ASN A 22 -36.25 -135.20 29.74
C ASN A 22 -35.51 -135.34 28.39
N ASP A 23 -35.17 -136.56 27.97
CA ASP A 23 -34.67 -136.86 26.64
C ASP A 23 -35.86 -137.22 25.74
N THR A 24 -36.60 -136.17 25.36
CA THR A 24 -37.45 -136.21 24.17
C THR A 24 -36.59 -136.56 22.95
N SER A 25 -36.81 -137.75 22.41
CA SER A 25 -36.29 -138.23 21.12
C SER A 25 -35.03 -139.09 21.14
N VAL A 26 -34.97 -140.03 22.10
CA VAL A 26 -34.87 -141.46 21.75
C VAL A 26 -36.10 -141.84 20.90
N LYS A 27 -36.10 -141.39 19.65
CA LYS A 27 -36.89 -142.00 18.59
C LYS A 27 -36.05 -143.13 18.05
N SER A 28 -36.61 -144.32 18.23
CA SER A 28 -36.38 -145.49 17.41
C SER A 28 -35.23 -146.38 17.87
N GLN A 29 -35.62 -147.49 18.51
CA GLN A 29 -34.97 -148.80 18.34
C GLN A 29 -33.99 -149.28 19.43
N ALA A 30 -34.36 -149.12 20.70
CA ALA A 30 -34.31 -150.24 21.65
C ALA A 30 -35.63 -151.06 21.62
N VAL A 31 -36.25 -151.15 20.43
CA VAL A 31 -37.49 -151.92 20.17
C VAL A 31 -37.19 -153.43 20.06
N LEU A 32 -35.97 -153.87 20.34
CA LEU A 32 -35.58 -155.26 20.23
C LEU A 32 -34.99 -155.74 21.56
N GLN A 33 -35.86 -156.02 22.53
CA GLN A 33 -35.88 -157.29 23.30
C GLN A 33 -36.88 -157.23 24.47
N GLY A 34 -37.91 -158.09 24.45
CA GLY A 34 -38.41 -158.70 25.68
C GLY A 34 -39.92 -158.88 25.89
N LEU A 35 -40.75 -157.83 25.77
CA LEU A 35 -42.09 -157.82 26.40
C LEU A 35 -43.22 -157.29 25.48
N ALA A 36 -44.43 -157.83 25.64
CA ALA A 36 -45.59 -157.54 24.78
C ALA A 36 -46.32 -156.21 25.13
N ALA A 37 -46.78 -155.46 24.12
CA ALA A 37 -47.29 -154.08 24.21
C ALA A 37 -48.45 -153.80 25.20
N THR A 38 -49.19 -154.83 25.63
CA THR A 38 -50.32 -154.68 26.56
C THR A 38 -49.93 -154.36 28.00
N GLU A 39 -48.74 -154.74 28.45
CA GLU A 39 -48.29 -154.45 29.83
C GLU A 39 -47.85 -152.99 30.02
N GLN A 40 -47.37 -152.32 28.96
CA GLN A 40 -46.86 -150.95 29.04
C GLN A 40 -47.96 -149.89 29.25
N LEU A 41 -49.14 -150.08 28.66
CA LEU A 41 -50.26 -149.13 28.79
C LEU A 41 -50.85 -149.08 30.21
N LYS A 42 -50.80 -150.20 30.93
CA LYS A 42 -51.40 -150.31 32.26
C LYS A 42 -50.65 -149.46 33.29
N LYS A 43 -49.31 -149.46 33.22
CA LYS A 43 -48.46 -148.62 34.08
C LYS A 43 -48.68 -147.12 33.84
N LEU A 44 -48.76 -146.64 32.59
CA LEU A 44 -48.90 -145.20 32.31
C LEU A 44 -50.17 -144.56 32.93
N THR A 45 -51.25 -145.33 33.05
CA THR A 45 -52.54 -144.84 33.57
C THR A 45 -52.49 -144.58 35.08
N GLU A 46 -51.73 -145.37 35.85
CA GLU A 46 -51.60 -145.17 37.30
C GLU A 46 -50.88 -143.86 37.64
N GLY A 47 -49.85 -143.47 36.86
CA GLY A 47 -49.07 -142.26 37.09
C GLY A 47 -49.85 -140.94 36.95
N ILE A 48 -50.78 -140.84 35.99
CA ILE A 48 -51.58 -139.62 35.78
C ILE A 48 -52.50 -139.33 36.98
N SER A 49 -53.08 -140.37 37.58
CA SER A 49 -54.00 -140.23 38.71
C SER A 49 -53.35 -139.67 39.98
N LEU A 50 -52.04 -139.88 40.13
CA LEU A 50 -51.26 -139.38 41.26
C LEU A 50 -51.00 -137.87 41.17
N LEU A 51 -50.78 -137.33 39.96
CA LEU A 51 -50.44 -135.91 39.76
C LEU A 51 -51.62 -134.96 40.00
N ASP A 52 -52.83 -135.38 39.64
CA ASP A 52 -54.03 -134.53 39.67
C ASP A 52 -54.44 -134.15 41.12
N LYS A 53 -54.21 -135.05 42.08
CA LYS A 53 -54.51 -134.81 43.50
C LYS A 53 -53.66 -133.72 44.15
N GLU A 54 -52.41 -133.55 43.72
CA GLU A 54 -51.50 -132.60 44.38
C GLU A 54 -51.76 -131.15 43.91
N LEU A 55 -52.17 -130.95 42.66
CA LEU A 55 -52.43 -129.63 42.06
C LEU A 55 -53.60 -128.90 42.75
N GLN A 56 -54.63 -129.67 43.14
CA GLN A 56 -55.83 -129.13 43.79
C GLN A 56 -55.55 -128.60 45.22
N ARG A 57 -54.52 -129.13 45.89
CA ARG A 57 -54.14 -128.72 47.25
C ARG A 57 -53.50 -127.33 47.30
N GLN A 58 -52.71 -126.98 46.29
CA GLN A 58 -51.98 -125.71 46.20
C GLN A 58 -52.90 -124.49 45.96
N VAL A 59 -53.92 -124.63 45.12
CA VAL A 59 -54.79 -123.51 44.72
C VAL A 59 -55.66 -122.99 45.87
N MET A 60 -56.09 -123.85 46.80
CA MET A 60 -56.97 -123.43 47.90
C MET A 60 -56.28 -122.59 48.99
N ALA A 61 -54.94 -122.54 49.04
CA ALA A 61 -54.23 -121.87 50.13
C ALA A 61 -54.12 -120.33 49.98
N ASN A 62 -54.25 -119.75 48.77
CA ASN A 62 -53.75 -118.38 48.47
C ASN A 62 -54.78 -117.40 47.82
N HIS A 63 -56.09 -117.47 48.13
CA HIS A 63 -57.15 -116.72 47.42
C HIS A 63 -57.36 -115.24 47.85
N GLU A 64 -57.25 -114.89 49.14
CA GLU A 64 -57.65 -113.56 49.65
C GLU A 64 -56.74 -112.41 49.18
N ASP A 65 -55.43 -112.62 49.16
CA ASP A 65 -54.46 -111.57 48.82
C ASP A 65 -54.64 -111.02 47.40
N LEU A 66 -55.07 -111.88 46.46
CA LEU A 66 -55.26 -111.52 45.05
C LEU A 66 -56.38 -110.49 44.83
N LEU A 67 -57.38 -110.45 45.72
CA LEU A 67 -58.57 -109.60 45.58
C LEU A 67 -58.32 -108.15 46.03
N SER A 68 -57.46 -107.96 47.03
CA SER A 68 -57.17 -106.63 47.59
C SER A 68 -56.40 -105.73 46.60
N GLN A 69 -55.45 -106.30 45.86
CA GLN A 69 -54.62 -105.55 44.90
C GLN A 69 -55.42 -105.00 43.71
N ALA A 70 -56.54 -105.63 43.33
CA ALA A 70 -57.36 -105.16 42.22
C ALA A 70 -58.07 -103.81 42.52
N THR A 71 -58.51 -103.60 43.76
CA THR A 71 -59.29 -102.39 44.12
C THR A 71 -58.47 -101.10 44.18
N TRP A 72 -57.18 -101.17 44.49
CA TRP A 72 -56.32 -99.98 44.52
C TRP A 72 -55.97 -99.44 43.12
N VAL A 73 -55.90 -100.34 42.13
CA VAL A 73 -55.65 -99.97 40.73
C VAL A 73 -56.80 -99.11 40.17
N GLU A 74 -58.05 -99.43 40.53
CA GLU A 74 -59.24 -98.71 40.04
C GLU A 74 -59.30 -97.25 40.51
N LYS A 75 -58.93 -96.95 41.77
CA LYS A 75 -58.91 -95.56 42.28
C LYS A 75 -57.85 -94.69 41.62
N LEU A 76 -56.69 -95.25 41.30
CA LEU A 76 -55.58 -94.51 40.69
C LEU A 76 -55.90 -94.14 39.23
N ASP A 77 -56.63 -95.02 38.54
CA ASP A 77 -57.15 -94.80 37.19
C ASP A 77 -58.10 -93.58 37.13
N GLY A 78 -58.95 -93.40 38.15
CA GLY A 78 -59.87 -92.27 38.24
C GLY A 78 -59.19 -90.89 38.34
N VAL A 79 -58.10 -90.76 39.11
CA VAL A 79 -57.36 -89.50 39.23
C VAL A 79 -56.57 -89.19 37.96
N LEU A 80 -56.00 -90.22 37.33
CA LEU A 80 -55.31 -90.09 36.04
C LEU A 80 -56.26 -89.57 34.95
N ALA A 81 -57.51 -90.03 34.91
CA ALA A 81 -58.50 -89.56 33.94
C ALA A 81 -58.83 -88.06 34.06
N VAL A 82 -58.94 -87.54 35.29
CA VAL A 82 -59.21 -86.11 35.53
C VAL A 82 -58.00 -85.24 35.18
N MET A 83 -56.80 -85.68 35.53
CA MET A 83 -55.58 -84.96 35.18
C MET A 83 -55.37 -84.91 33.66
N GLN A 84 -55.67 -86.01 32.96
CA GLN A 84 -55.61 -86.08 31.50
C GLN A 84 -56.58 -85.09 30.84
N THR A 85 -57.80 -84.93 31.37
CA THR A 85 -58.79 -83.98 30.82
C THR A 85 -58.38 -82.52 31.01
N HIS A 86 -57.82 -82.14 32.16
CA HIS A 86 -57.32 -80.78 32.38
C HIS A 86 -56.12 -80.44 31.50
N VAL A 87 -55.17 -81.37 31.35
CA VAL A 87 -54.02 -81.21 30.44
C VAL A 87 -54.51 -81.02 29.00
N GLN A 88 -55.51 -81.80 28.57
CA GLN A 88 -56.08 -81.67 27.23
C GLN A 88 -56.74 -80.31 27.00
N CYS A 89 -57.46 -79.77 27.99
CA CYS A 89 -58.08 -78.45 27.90
C CYS A 89 -57.02 -77.33 27.79
N LEU A 90 -55.96 -77.39 28.60
CA LEU A 90 -54.87 -76.41 28.56
C LEU A 90 -54.15 -76.43 27.20
N LEU A 91 -53.83 -77.64 26.70
CA LEU A 91 -53.24 -77.82 25.36
C LEU A 91 -54.13 -77.20 24.28
N SER A 92 -55.46 -77.41 24.35
CA SER A 92 -56.39 -76.82 23.39
C SER A 92 -56.45 -75.29 23.44
N ALA A 93 -56.36 -74.69 24.63
CA ALA A 93 -56.39 -73.24 24.80
C ALA A 93 -55.10 -72.58 24.28
N VAL A 94 -53.95 -73.19 24.54
CA VAL A 94 -52.64 -72.75 24.02
C VAL A 94 -52.62 -72.86 22.49
N GLU A 95 -53.10 -73.96 21.92
CA GLU A 95 -53.18 -74.13 20.47
C GLU A 95 -54.10 -73.07 19.82
N ARG A 96 -55.21 -72.72 20.49
CA ARG A 96 -56.12 -71.67 20.04
C ARG A 96 -55.49 -70.26 20.10
N LEU A 97 -54.58 -70.02 21.04
CA LEU A 97 -53.87 -68.75 21.18
C LEU A 97 -52.74 -68.64 20.14
N ARG A 98 -52.04 -69.76 19.88
CA ARG A 98 -51.07 -69.90 18.79
C ARG A 98 -51.70 -69.59 17.43
N THR A 99 -52.83 -70.21 17.10
CA THR A 99 -53.54 -70.01 15.83
C THR A 99 -54.13 -68.61 15.67
N LYS A 100 -54.56 -67.95 16.76
CA LYS A 100 -55.15 -66.60 16.69
C LYS A 100 -54.16 -65.44 16.71
N ILE A 101 -52.94 -65.63 17.24
CA ILE A 101 -51.99 -64.52 17.44
C ILE A 101 -50.66 -64.79 16.75
N VAL A 102 -50.03 -65.94 17.03
CA VAL A 102 -48.69 -66.26 16.52
C VAL A 102 -48.71 -66.46 15.01
N GLU A 103 -49.68 -67.22 14.49
CA GLU A 103 -49.79 -67.45 13.04
C GLU A 103 -50.10 -66.16 12.25
N PRO A 104 -51.07 -65.30 12.64
CA PRO A 104 -51.29 -64.03 11.97
C PRO A 104 -50.10 -63.07 12.06
N PHE A 105 -49.42 -63.00 13.21
CA PHE A 105 -48.22 -62.17 13.37
C PHE A 105 -47.13 -62.61 12.39
N ASN A 106 -46.78 -63.90 12.36
CA ASN A 106 -45.79 -64.45 11.44
C ASN A 106 -46.17 -64.19 9.98
N LYS A 107 -47.46 -64.28 9.65
CA LYS A 107 -47.97 -63.99 8.30
C LYS A 107 -47.82 -62.51 7.93
N ILE A 108 -48.12 -61.58 8.84
CA ILE A 108 -47.96 -60.13 8.63
C ILE A 108 -46.49 -59.76 8.51
N GLU A 109 -45.62 -60.33 9.36
CA GLU A 109 -44.17 -60.12 9.29
C GLU A 109 -43.61 -60.59 7.94
N GLN A 110 -43.97 -61.80 7.52
CA GLN A 110 -43.58 -62.34 6.21
C GLN A 110 -44.09 -61.47 5.05
N GLN A 111 -45.35 -61.02 5.09
CA GLN A 111 -45.92 -60.15 4.06
C GLN A 111 -45.24 -58.77 4.03
N THR A 112 -44.87 -58.23 5.18
CA THR A 112 -44.17 -56.94 5.28
C THR A 112 -42.75 -57.05 4.73
N MET A 113 -42.02 -58.13 5.06
CA MET A 113 -40.72 -58.42 4.45
C MET A 113 -40.84 -58.61 2.93
N MET A 114 -41.83 -59.37 2.47
CA MET A 114 -42.08 -59.57 1.04
C MET A 114 -42.38 -58.25 0.32
N LEU A 115 -43.18 -57.36 0.93
CA LEU A 115 -43.50 -56.05 0.37
C LEU A 115 -42.25 -55.16 0.31
N SER A 116 -41.43 -55.14 1.37
CA SER A 116 -40.14 -54.44 1.41
C SER A 116 -39.21 -54.90 0.28
N HIS A 117 -39.04 -56.22 0.13
CA HIS A 117 -38.23 -56.79 -0.95
C HIS A 117 -38.82 -56.46 -2.32
N LEU A 118 -40.14 -56.47 -2.49
CA LEU A 118 -40.79 -56.08 -3.75
C LEU A 118 -40.54 -54.61 -4.10
N HIS A 119 -40.63 -53.71 -3.12
CA HIS A 119 -40.38 -52.29 -3.31
C HIS A 119 -38.91 -52.05 -3.70
N ALA A 120 -37.97 -52.62 -2.94
CA ALA A 120 -36.54 -52.55 -3.25
C ALA A 120 -36.24 -53.09 -4.66
N THR A 121 -36.82 -54.23 -5.03
CA THR A 121 -36.67 -54.83 -6.38
C THR A 121 -37.24 -53.93 -7.47
N SER A 122 -38.44 -53.39 -7.26
CA SER A 122 -39.10 -52.48 -8.21
C SER A 122 -38.29 -51.19 -8.42
N ASP A 123 -37.77 -50.60 -7.34
CA ASP A 123 -36.96 -49.40 -7.41
C ASP A 123 -35.62 -49.67 -8.12
N LEU A 124 -34.99 -50.82 -7.86
CA LEU A 124 -33.79 -51.25 -8.58
C LEU A 124 -34.08 -51.40 -10.09
N LEU A 125 -35.17 -52.08 -10.46
CA LEU A 125 -35.58 -52.24 -11.86
C LEU A 125 -35.86 -50.89 -12.55
N ARG A 126 -36.53 -49.95 -11.87
CA ARG A 126 -36.75 -48.60 -12.42
C ARG A 126 -35.44 -47.85 -12.63
N ARG A 127 -34.50 -47.94 -11.69
CA ARG A 127 -33.16 -47.34 -11.82
C ARG A 127 -32.40 -47.96 -13.00
N VAL A 128 -32.38 -49.29 -13.11
CA VAL A 128 -31.76 -50.04 -14.22
C VAL A 128 -32.34 -49.60 -15.57
N ALA A 129 -33.67 -49.58 -15.72
CA ALA A 129 -34.33 -49.18 -16.95
C ALA A 129 -34.00 -47.72 -17.34
N ARG A 130 -33.92 -46.82 -16.36
CA ARG A 130 -33.57 -45.42 -16.58
C ARG A 130 -32.10 -45.26 -17.00
N ILE A 131 -31.18 -46.00 -16.37
CA ILE A 131 -29.75 -46.03 -16.77
C ILE A 131 -29.61 -46.53 -18.20
N GLN A 132 -30.27 -47.61 -18.58
CA GLN A 132 -30.24 -48.14 -19.95
C GLN A 132 -30.83 -47.17 -20.98
N HIS A 133 -31.88 -46.44 -20.63
CA HIS A 133 -32.46 -45.43 -21.51
C HIS A 133 -31.50 -44.24 -21.71
N LEU A 134 -30.90 -43.74 -20.61
CA LEU A 134 -29.95 -42.64 -20.64
C LEU A 134 -28.62 -43.03 -21.31
N SER A 135 -28.14 -44.25 -21.13
CA SER A 135 -26.96 -44.82 -21.82
C SER A 135 -27.18 -44.83 -23.34
N ARG A 136 -28.34 -45.30 -23.81
CA ARG A 136 -28.71 -45.24 -25.23
C ARG A 136 -28.82 -43.82 -25.76
N ARG A 137 -29.40 -42.90 -24.98
CA ARG A 137 -29.50 -41.47 -25.33
C ARG A 137 -28.11 -40.83 -25.44
N LEU A 138 -27.21 -41.13 -24.51
CA LEU A 138 -25.82 -40.68 -24.53
C LEU A 138 -25.09 -41.17 -25.79
N GLY A 139 -25.26 -42.45 -26.13
CA GLY A 139 -24.70 -43.02 -27.36
C GLY A 139 -25.18 -42.29 -28.62
N ALA A 140 -26.47 -41.97 -28.70
CA ALA A 140 -27.03 -41.21 -29.83
C ALA A 140 -26.52 -39.76 -29.90
N GLN A 141 -26.32 -39.10 -28.75
CA GLN A 141 -25.80 -37.72 -28.67
C GLN A 141 -24.32 -37.62 -29.09
N MET A 142 -23.59 -38.72 -28.94
CA MET A 142 -22.16 -38.83 -29.27
C MET A 142 -21.90 -39.41 -30.67
N GLN A 143 -22.94 -39.89 -31.37
CA GLN A 143 -22.86 -40.40 -32.73
C GLN A 143 -23.13 -39.28 -33.75
N GLY A 144 -22.11 -38.89 -34.51
CA GLY A 144 -22.23 -37.92 -35.61
C GLY A 144 -20.93 -37.15 -35.89
N SER A 145 -20.92 -36.37 -36.98
CA SER A 145 -19.77 -35.50 -37.34
C SER A 145 -19.61 -34.28 -36.41
N ASN A 146 -20.61 -33.96 -35.59
CA ASN A 146 -20.61 -32.85 -34.64
C ASN A 146 -21.33 -33.30 -33.35
N PRO A 147 -20.61 -33.90 -32.38
CA PRO A 147 -21.23 -34.37 -31.13
C PRO A 147 -21.74 -33.19 -30.29
N ASP A 148 -22.96 -33.30 -29.75
CA ASP A 148 -23.54 -32.30 -28.84
C ASP A 148 -22.99 -32.50 -27.41
N ILE A 149 -21.74 -32.08 -27.19
CA ILE A 149 -20.96 -32.32 -25.96
C ILE A 149 -21.69 -31.79 -24.71
N THR A 150 -22.44 -30.69 -24.80
CA THR A 150 -23.21 -30.11 -23.68
C THR A 150 -24.36 -31.00 -23.23
N LYS A 151 -25.11 -31.59 -24.17
CA LYS A 151 -26.22 -32.51 -23.88
C LYS A 151 -25.71 -33.87 -23.41
N ALA A 152 -24.60 -34.34 -23.99
CA ALA A 152 -23.91 -35.54 -23.52
C ALA A 152 -23.48 -35.38 -22.05
N ALA A 153 -22.89 -34.24 -21.69
CA ALA A 153 -22.52 -33.92 -20.30
C ALA A 153 -23.74 -33.84 -19.36
N GLN A 154 -24.88 -33.32 -19.82
CA GLN A 154 -26.12 -33.33 -19.03
C GLN A 154 -26.64 -34.75 -18.80
N SER A 155 -26.67 -35.60 -19.83
CA SER A 155 -27.03 -37.02 -19.69
C SER A 155 -26.07 -37.77 -18.74
N LEU A 156 -24.76 -37.45 -18.78
CA LEU A 156 -23.76 -37.99 -17.84
C LEU A 156 -23.99 -37.54 -16.39
N SER A 157 -24.39 -36.28 -16.19
CA SER A 157 -24.76 -35.73 -14.87
C SER A 157 -25.96 -36.48 -14.28
N GLU A 158 -27.03 -36.64 -15.07
CA GLU A 158 -28.22 -37.40 -14.68
C GLU A 158 -27.88 -38.87 -14.36
N LEU A 159 -27.00 -39.49 -15.14
CA LEU A 159 -26.52 -40.85 -14.90
C LEU A 159 -25.71 -40.97 -13.60
N THR A 160 -24.90 -39.97 -13.28
CA THR A 160 -24.09 -39.94 -12.06
C THR A 160 -24.99 -39.84 -10.82
N GLN A 161 -25.98 -38.94 -10.84
CA GLN A 161 -26.98 -38.79 -9.77
C GLN A 161 -27.77 -40.08 -9.53
N LEU A 162 -28.11 -40.83 -10.58
CA LEU A 162 -28.82 -42.12 -10.43
C LEU A 162 -28.00 -43.20 -9.74
N SER A 163 -26.66 -43.05 -9.73
CA SER A 163 -25.71 -44.01 -9.16
C SER A 163 -25.12 -43.61 -7.80
N GLU A 164 -25.39 -42.40 -7.28
CA GLU A 164 -24.79 -41.91 -6.02
C GLU A 164 -25.28 -42.66 -4.77
N ASP A 165 -26.57 -43.01 -4.70
CA ASP A 165 -27.19 -43.57 -3.47
C ASP A 165 -27.23 -45.11 -3.41
N VAL A 166 -26.86 -45.82 -4.48
CA VAL A 166 -27.04 -47.27 -4.59
C VAL A 166 -25.82 -47.90 -5.25
N ASP A 167 -25.22 -48.89 -4.57
CA ASP A 167 -24.20 -49.72 -5.19
C ASP A 167 -24.83 -50.65 -6.24
N LEU A 168 -24.52 -50.40 -7.51
CA LEU A 168 -24.97 -51.18 -8.66
C LEU A 168 -23.89 -52.18 -9.13
N SER A 169 -22.84 -52.38 -8.34
CA SER A 169 -21.76 -53.32 -8.64
C SER A 169 -22.25 -54.77 -8.59
N GLY A 170 -21.91 -55.59 -9.59
CA GLY A 170 -22.30 -57.00 -9.68
C GLY A 170 -23.60 -57.29 -10.45
N LEU A 171 -24.25 -56.27 -11.02
CA LEU A 171 -25.38 -56.45 -11.94
C LEU A 171 -24.88 -56.62 -13.38
N GLU A 172 -24.79 -57.87 -13.87
CA GLU A 172 -24.32 -58.21 -15.23
C GLU A 172 -25.02 -57.41 -16.33
N VAL A 173 -26.32 -57.13 -16.16
CA VAL A 173 -27.17 -56.40 -17.13
C VAL A 173 -26.73 -54.94 -17.35
N ILE A 174 -26.02 -54.32 -16.39
CA ILE A 174 -25.59 -52.92 -16.46
C ILE A 174 -24.06 -52.80 -16.59
N GLU A 175 -23.29 -53.90 -16.54
CA GLU A 175 -21.83 -53.82 -16.64
C GLU A 175 -21.34 -53.23 -17.96
N GLU A 176 -21.95 -53.61 -19.07
CA GLU A 176 -21.63 -53.06 -20.39
C GLU A 176 -21.96 -51.57 -20.48
N ASP A 177 -23.13 -51.18 -19.98
CA ASP A 177 -23.56 -49.77 -19.89
C ASP A 177 -22.62 -48.95 -18.98
N GLN A 178 -22.19 -49.49 -17.84
CA GLN A 178 -21.25 -48.80 -16.95
C GLN A 178 -19.89 -48.58 -17.61
N ARG A 179 -19.36 -49.56 -18.33
CA ARG A 179 -18.13 -49.39 -19.11
C ARG A 179 -18.33 -48.35 -20.22
N PHE A 180 -19.46 -48.41 -20.91
CA PHE A 180 -19.82 -47.47 -21.97
C PHE A 180 -19.92 -46.02 -21.45
N ILE A 181 -20.58 -45.80 -20.31
CA ILE A 181 -20.72 -44.51 -19.64
C ILE A 181 -19.35 -43.96 -19.21
N ARG A 182 -18.49 -44.81 -18.62
CA ARG A 182 -17.12 -44.41 -18.23
C ARG A 182 -16.30 -43.97 -19.44
N ASN A 183 -16.33 -44.72 -20.54
CA ASN A 183 -15.60 -44.38 -21.76
C ASN A 183 -16.08 -43.06 -22.36
N HIS A 184 -17.40 -42.84 -22.44
CA HIS A 184 -17.96 -41.58 -22.94
C HIS A 184 -17.67 -40.40 -22.00
N ARG A 185 -17.63 -40.61 -20.68
CA ARG A 185 -17.21 -39.57 -19.73
C ARG A 185 -15.79 -39.10 -20.01
N ILE A 186 -14.86 -40.03 -20.21
CA ILE A 186 -13.46 -39.70 -20.54
C ILE A 186 -13.37 -38.94 -21.87
N GLU A 187 -14.10 -39.36 -22.90
CA GLU A 187 -14.08 -38.70 -24.21
C GLU A 187 -14.70 -37.28 -24.17
N VAL A 188 -15.85 -37.11 -23.49
CA VAL A 188 -16.48 -35.80 -23.29
C VAL A 188 -15.54 -34.87 -22.51
N GLU A 189 -14.89 -35.35 -21.47
CA GLU A 189 -13.91 -34.57 -20.70
C GLU A 189 -12.70 -34.19 -21.55
N ARG A 190 -12.18 -35.11 -22.37
CA ARG A 190 -11.07 -34.87 -23.31
C ARG A 190 -11.43 -33.79 -24.33
N GLN A 191 -12.61 -33.87 -24.95
CA GLN A 191 -13.06 -32.86 -25.92
C GLN A 191 -13.32 -31.51 -25.26
N ALA A 192 -13.90 -31.49 -24.05
CA ALA A 192 -14.09 -30.26 -23.30
C ALA A 192 -12.75 -29.58 -22.95
N LYS A 193 -11.73 -30.35 -22.55
CA LYS A 193 -10.37 -29.83 -22.30
C LYS A 193 -9.76 -29.22 -23.55
N LEU A 194 -9.82 -29.92 -24.69
CA LEU A 194 -9.32 -29.41 -25.97
C LEU A 194 -10.04 -28.13 -26.40
N MET A 195 -11.37 -28.10 -26.28
CA MET A 195 -12.19 -26.95 -26.62
C MET A 195 -11.90 -25.75 -25.71
N LEU A 196 -11.63 -25.99 -24.42
CA LEU A 196 -11.21 -24.94 -23.49
C LEU A 196 -9.84 -24.38 -23.87
N THR A 197 -8.83 -25.23 -24.06
CA THR A 197 -7.47 -24.78 -24.42
C THR A 197 -7.46 -24.01 -25.74
N GLN A 198 -8.12 -24.53 -26.77
CA GLN A 198 -8.22 -23.85 -28.06
C GLN A 198 -9.03 -22.55 -27.95
N GLY A 199 -10.13 -22.56 -27.18
CA GLY A 199 -10.96 -21.38 -26.94
C GLY A 199 -10.21 -20.27 -26.22
N LEU A 200 -9.38 -20.62 -25.23
CA LEU A 200 -8.52 -19.66 -24.52
C LEU A 200 -7.43 -19.09 -25.43
N GLN A 201 -6.75 -19.94 -26.21
CA GLN A 201 -5.71 -19.51 -27.16
C GLN A 201 -6.24 -18.63 -28.29
N THR A 202 -7.43 -18.94 -28.82
CA THR A 202 -8.08 -18.18 -29.89
C THR A 202 -8.96 -17.03 -29.39
N GLN A 203 -9.04 -16.83 -28.06
CA GLN A 203 -9.89 -15.84 -27.39
C GLN A 203 -11.38 -15.96 -27.77
N ASN A 204 -11.84 -17.18 -28.09
CA ASN A 204 -13.21 -17.43 -28.52
C ASN A 204 -14.15 -17.67 -27.34
N LEU A 205 -14.90 -16.62 -26.97
CA LEU A 205 -15.88 -16.62 -25.87
C LEU A 205 -16.91 -17.77 -25.94
N SER A 206 -17.32 -18.19 -27.15
CA SER A 206 -18.34 -19.23 -27.30
C SER A 206 -17.80 -20.62 -27.00
N GLN A 207 -16.59 -20.93 -27.44
CA GLN A 207 -15.91 -22.20 -27.16
C GLN A 207 -15.60 -22.34 -25.67
N VAL A 208 -15.06 -21.28 -25.05
CA VAL A 208 -14.78 -21.27 -23.61
C VAL A 208 -16.07 -21.38 -22.79
N GLY A 209 -17.14 -20.64 -23.16
CA GLY A 209 -18.43 -20.76 -22.49
C GLY A 209 -19.07 -22.14 -22.61
N THR A 210 -18.97 -22.77 -23.78
CA THR A 210 -19.47 -24.15 -23.99
C THR A 210 -18.66 -25.16 -23.16
N ALA A 211 -17.34 -24.98 -23.07
CA ALA A 211 -16.48 -25.87 -22.29
C ALA A 211 -16.76 -25.75 -20.79
N VAL A 212 -16.88 -24.51 -20.28
CA VAL A 212 -17.25 -24.22 -18.88
C VAL A 212 -18.60 -24.85 -18.53
N GLN A 213 -19.60 -24.76 -19.42
CA GLN A 213 -20.89 -25.43 -19.23
C GLN A 213 -20.76 -26.95 -19.13
N VAL A 214 -19.93 -27.57 -19.97
CA VAL A 214 -19.68 -29.02 -19.93
C VAL A 214 -19.03 -29.42 -18.61
N PHE A 215 -18.00 -28.69 -18.16
CA PHE A 215 -17.33 -28.97 -16.88
C PHE A 215 -18.24 -28.76 -15.66
N CYS A 216 -19.14 -27.77 -15.72
CA CYS A 216 -20.17 -27.56 -14.71
C CYS A 216 -21.12 -28.77 -14.63
N ASN A 217 -21.60 -29.27 -15.78
CA ASN A 217 -22.48 -30.43 -15.84
C ASN A 217 -21.80 -31.72 -15.33
N LEU A 218 -20.49 -31.87 -15.56
CA LEU A 218 -19.69 -33.03 -15.12
C LEU A 218 -19.23 -32.95 -13.66
N GLY A 219 -19.46 -31.83 -12.97
CA GLY A 219 -19.02 -31.60 -11.59
C GLY A 219 -17.50 -31.42 -11.44
N SER A 220 -16.78 -31.07 -12.52
CA SER A 220 -15.31 -30.96 -12.54
C SER A 220 -14.80 -29.53 -12.81
N LEU A 221 -15.65 -28.53 -12.60
CA LEU A 221 -15.34 -27.12 -12.85
C LEU A 221 -14.15 -26.62 -12.01
N ASP A 222 -14.17 -26.86 -10.69
CA ASP A 222 -13.12 -26.39 -9.77
C ASP A 222 -11.74 -26.97 -10.09
N GLY A 223 -11.68 -28.28 -10.34
CA GLY A 223 -10.44 -28.94 -10.76
C GLY A 223 -9.92 -28.43 -12.11
N THR A 224 -10.81 -28.10 -13.04
CA THR A 224 -10.41 -27.56 -14.35
C THR A 224 -9.90 -26.13 -14.22
N VAL A 225 -10.58 -25.26 -13.47
CA VAL A 225 -10.15 -23.87 -13.22
C VAL A 225 -8.81 -23.85 -12.50
N SER A 226 -8.62 -24.70 -11.48
CA SER A 226 -7.34 -24.85 -10.79
C SER A 226 -6.23 -25.32 -11.74
N HIS A 227 -6.49 -26.30 -12.60
CA HIS A 227 -5.53 -26.75 -13.60
C HIS A 227 -5.15 -25.65 -14.61
N VAL A 228 -6.11 -24.84 -15.09
CA VAL A 228 -5.80 -23.70 -15.97
C VAL A 228 -4.91 -22.69 -15.25
N LEU A 229 -5.20 -22.38 -13.99
CA LEU A 229 -4.40 -21.47 -13.18
C LEU A 229 -2.97 -22.01 -12.96
N GLU A 230 -2.82 -23.29 -12.63
CA GLU A 230 -1.53 -23.97 -12.48
C GLU A 230 -0.73 -23.98 -13.79
N THR A 231 -1.40 -24.23 -14.92
CA THR A 231 -0.78 -24.23 -16.25
C THR A 231 -0.27 -22.83 -16.62
N ALA A 232 -1.10 -21.80 -16.42
CA ALA A 232 -0.72 -20.41 -16.66
C ALA A 232 0.48 -20.01 -15.79
N GLN A 233 0.46 -20.35 -14.49
CA GLN A 233 1.59 -20.09 -13.60
C GLN A 233 2.86 -20.83 -14.03
N HIS A 234 2.75 -22.08 -14.46
CA HIS A 234 3.88 -22.87 -14.96
C HIS A 234 4.49 -22.26 -16.23
N ASN A 235 3.65 -21.89 -17.21
CA ASN A 235 4.08 -21.26 -18.46
C ASN A 235 4.76 -19.91 -18.22
N ILE A 236 4.21 -19.08 -17.33
CA ILE A 236 4.80 -17.80 -16.94
C ILE A 236 6.15 -18.03 -16.27
N LYS A 237 6.23 -18.96 -15.30
CA LYS A 237 7.49 -19.28 -14.61
C LYS A 237 8.57 -19.75 -15.58
N GLN A 238 8.22 -20.63 -16.52
CA GLN A 238 9.14 -21.10 -17.54
C GLN A 238 9.61 -19.95 -18.45
N SER A 239 8.68 -19.10 -18.91
CA SER A 239 8.99 -17.95 -19.76
C SER A 239 9.92 -16.94 -19.06
N ILE A 240 9.70 -16.68 -17.76
CA ILE A 240 10.58 -15.81 -16.95
C ILE A 240 11.99 -16.41 -16.88
N LYS A 241 12.11 -17.71 -16.62
CA LYS A 241 13.42 -18.40 -16.56
C LYS A 241 14.15 -18.36 -17.90
N GLU A 242 13.45 -18.62 -18.99
CA GLU A 242 14.04 -18.59 -20.33
C GLU A 242 14.51 -17.18 -20.74
N ALA A 243 13.75 -16.14 -20.36
CA ALA A 243 14.10 -14.74 -20.63
C ALA A 243 15.31 -14.25 -19.81
N LEU A 244 15.54 -14.82 -18.63
CA LEU A 244 16.64 -14.46 -17.71
C LEU A 244 17.87 -15.39 -17.81
N ASP A 245 17.80 -16.49 -18.57
CA ASP A 245 18.90 -17.45 -18.68
C ASP A 245 20.11 -16.85 -19.42
N VAL A 246 21.25 -16.83 -18.73
CA VAL A 246 22.51 -16.31 -19.27
C VAL A 246 22.99 -17.13 -20.46
N ASN A 247 22.71 -18.44 -20.50
CA ASN A 247 23.17 -19.32 -21.57
C ASN A 247 22.43 -19.06 -22.88
N THR A 248 21.11 -18.88 -22.86
CA THR A 248 20.30 -18.54 -24.04
C THR A 248 20.69 -17.16 -24.59
N LEU A 249 20.85 -16.19 -23.70
CA LEU A 249 21.22 -14.81 -24.06
C LEU A 249 22.65 -14.69 -24.65
N SER A 250 23.58 -15.54 -24.19
CA SER A 250 24.98 -15.56 -24.64
C SER A 250 25.23 -16.42 -25.89
N GLN A 251 24.58 -17.57 -26.02
CA GLN A 251 24.84 -18.57 -27.08
C GLN A 251 24.34 -18.20 -28.47
N ALA A 252 23.41 -17.24 -28.62
CA ALA A 252 22.97 -16.75 -29.93
C ALA A 252 24.08 -15.95 -30.69
N THR A 253 25.32 -15.95 -30.21
CA THR A 253 26.52 -15.49 -30.95
C THR A 253 27.20 -16.61 -31.75
N ALA A 254 26.84 -17.88 -31.55
CA ALA A 254 27.49 -19.01 -32.24
C ALA A 254 27.05 -19.17 -33.70
N ALA A 255 25.90 -18.63 -34.11
CA ALA A 255 25.42 -18.75 -35.49
C ALA A 255 26.22 -17.90 -36.50
N ASP A 256 26.88 -16.82 -36.05
CA ASP A 256 27.79 -16.00 -36.89
C ASP A 256 29.27 -16.41 -36.78
N ALA A 257 29.60 -17.40 -35.93
CA ALA A 257 30.96 -17.87 -35.70
C ALA A 257 31.39 -19.05 -36.60
N ILE A 258 30.77 -19.24 -37.77
CA ILE A 258 31.09 -20.35 -38.70
C ILE A 258 32.49 -20.21 -39.36
N LYS A 259 33.28 -19.17 -39.06
CA LYS A 259 34.65 -19.01 -39.59
C LYS A 259 35.80 -19.03 -38.57
N GLY A 260 35.58 -19.48 -37.34
CA GLY A 260 36.67 -19.63 -36.36
C GLY A 260 36.61 -20.96 -35.62
N ARG A 261 37.46 -21.93 -35.99
CA ARG A 261 37.69 -23.17 -35.24
C ARG A 261 38.03 -22.85 -33.78
N GLY A 262 37.09 -23.04 -32.86
CA GLY A 262 37.30 -22.99 -31.42
C GLY A 262 37.53 -24.40 -30.87
N ALA A 263 38.68 -24.62 -30.22
CA ALA A 263 39.02 -25.85 -29.52
C ALA A 263 38.06 -26.12 -28.34
N PRO A 264 37.86 -27.39 -27.92
CA PRO A 264 36.97 -27.72 -26.82
C PRO A 264 37.56 -27.26 -25.48
N GLY A 265 36.79 -26.52 -24.67
CA GLY A 265 37.17 -26.16 -23.29
C GLY A 265 37.12 -24.67 -22.91
N ARG A 266 36.70 -23.75 -23.80
CA ARG A 266 36.43 -22.35 -23.39
C ARG A 266 34.94 -22.16 -23.12
N ALA A 267 34.57 -22.02 -21.85
CA ALA A 267 33.25 -21.56 -21.45
C ALA A 267 32.92 -20.23 -22.15
N ALA A 268 31.72 -20.12 -22.70
CA ALA A 268 31.18 -18.93 -23.35
C ALA A 268 30.89 -17.83 -22.30
N MET A 269 31.92 -17.35 -21.61
CA MET A 269 31.81 -16.22 -20.70
C MET A 269 31.77 -14.92 -21.52
N PRO A 270 30.90 -13.94 -21.16
CA PRO A 270 30.91 -12.65 -21.81
C PRO A 270 32.27 -11.96 -21.60
N SER A 271 33.05 -11.84 -22.67
CA SER A 271 34.21 -10.94 -22.73
C SER A 271 33.73 -9.49 -22.57
N PRO A 272 34.54 -8.56 -22.01
CA PRO A 272 34.16 -7.14 -21.82
C PRO A 272 33.59 -6.44 -23.07
N GLY A 273 33.92 -6.89 -24.28
CA GLY A 273 33.37 -6.39 -25.55
C GLY A 273 31.96 -6.91 -25.91
N ASN A 274 31.47 -7.98 -25.28
CA ASN A 274 30.16 -8.59 -25.56
C ASN A 274 29.04 -8.14 -24.60
N THR A 275 29.36 -7.33 -23.59
CA THR A 275 28.41 -6.88 -22.56
C THR A 275 27.26 -6.04 -23.13
N ALA A 276 27.53 -5.17 -24.11
CA ALA A 276 26.50 -4.35 -24.75
C ALA A 276 25.48 -5.19 -25.53
N ASN A 277 25.97 -6.18 -26.31
CA ASN A 277 25.12 -7.11 -27.05
C ASN A 277 24.28 -7.98 -26.11
N PHE A 278 24.87 -8.44 -24.99
CA PHE A 278 24.15 -9.16 -23.95
C PHE A 278 23.01 -8.31 -23.36
N ARG A 279 23.27 -7.05 -22.98
CA ARG A 279 22.24 -6.14 -22.45
C ARG A 279 21.12 -5.89 -23.46
N SER A 280 21.46 -5.64 -24.72
CA SER A 280 20.44 -5.44 -25.77
C SER A 280 19.51 -6.65 -25.90
N ARG A 281 20.05 -7.87 -25.81
CA ARG A 281 19.25 -9.10 -25.88
C ARG A 281 18.43 -9.33 -24.62
N LEU A 282 18.99 -9.09 -23.44
CA LEU A 282 18.26 -9.17 -22.17
C LEU A 282 17.04 -8.25 -22.19
N TRP A 283 17.20 -7.00 -22.65
CA TRP A 283 16.07 -6.07 -22.74
C TRP A 283 15.02 -6.51 -23.76
N ALA A 284 15.43 -7.01 -24.93
CA ALA A 284 14.50 -7.55 -25.92
C ALA A 284 13.74 -8.79 -25.41
N ALA A 285 14.42 -9.65 -24.64
CA ALA A 285 13.79 -10.81 -24.00
C ALA A 285 12.79 -10.40 -22.91
N LEU A 286 13.12 -9.41 -22.08
CA LEU A 286 12.21 -8.85 -21.08
C LEU A 286 11.01 -8.13 -21.70
N GLU A 287 11.23 -7.39 -22.78
CA GLU A 287 10.15 -6.74 -23.54
C GLU A 287 9.19 -7.80 -24.12
N LEU A 288 9.71 -8.86 -24.75
CA LEU A 288 8.89 -9.98 -25.23
C LEU A 288 8.14 -10.69 -24.09
N LEU A 289 8.80 -10.96 -22.97
CA LEU A 289 8.19 -11.58 -21.79
C LEU A 289 6.99 -10.77 -21.28
N PHE A 290 7.17 -9.46 -21.15
CA PHE A 290 6.15 -8.56 -20.63
C PHE A 290 5.01 -8.30 -21.64
N ASP A 291 5.33 -8.07 -22.91
CA ASP A 291 4.34 -7.72 -23.93
C ASP A 291 3.56 -8.91 -24.49
N THR A 292 4.16 -10.09 -24.52
CA THR A 292 3.52 -11.28 -25.11
C THR A 292 3.21 -12.34 -24.07
N ALA A 293 4.21 -12.96 -23.43
CA ALA A 293 3.97 -14.13 -22.58
C ALA A 293 3.06 -13.83 -21.38
N ILE A 294 3.43 -12.86 -20.53
CA ILE A 294 2.65 -12.52 -19.33
C ILE A 294 1.28 -11.94 -19.73
N TYR A 295 1.25 -11.06 -20.72
CA TYR A 295 0.01 -10.45 -21.21
C TYR A 295 -0.97 -11.51 -21.71
N THR A 296 -0.53 -12.48 -22.52
CA THR A 296 -1.42 -13.52 -23.07
C THR A 296 -2.04 -14.41 -22.00
N GLU A 297 -1.25 -14.85 -21.01
CA GLU A 297 -1.73 -15.74 -19.96
C GLU A 297 -2.68 -14.99 -18.99
N CYS A 298 -2.35 -13.75 -18.63
CA CYS A 298 -3.25 -12.91 -17.81
C CYS A 298 -4.57 -12.64 -18.53
N HIS A 299 -4.54 -12.38 -19.84
CA HIS A 299 -5.74 -12.17 -20.64
C HIS A 299 -6.61 -13.43 -20.73
N GLN A 300 -6.03 -14.62 -20.86
CA GLN A 300 -6.76 -15.88 -20.90
C GLN A 300 -7.50 -16.15 -19.58
N VAL A 301 -6.86 -15.90 -18.44
CA VAL A 301 -7.48 -16.08 -17.12
C VAL A 301 -8.56 -15.03 -16.86
N GLU A 302 -8.37 -13.79 -17.30
CA GLU A 302 -9.43 -12.77 -17.23
C GLU A 302 -10.64 -13.13 -18.11
N LEU A 303 -10.39 -13.66 -19.32
CA LEU A 303 -11.44 -14.16 -20.20
C LEU A 303 -12.26 -15.29 -19.55
N LEU A 304 -11.58 -16.22 -18.87
CA LEU A 304 -12.21 -17.30 -18.12
C LEU A 304 -13.05 -16.75 -16.95
N GLN A 305 -12.48 -15.84 -16.16
CA GLN A 305 -13.16 -15.16 -15.06
C GLN A 305 -14.43 -14.44 -15.54
N ARG A 306 -14.35 -13.73 -16.67
CA ARG A 306 -15.49 -13.05 -17.31
C ARG A 306 -16.62 -14.01 -17.67
N ILE A 307 -16.29 -15.17 -18.22
CA ILE A 307 -17.29 -16.17 -18.59
C ILE A 307 -17.94 -16.81 -17.36
N LEU A 308 -17.15 -17.08 -16.32
CA LEU A 308 -17.67 -17.66 -15.09
C LEU A 308 -18.59 -16.70 -14.33
N ARG A 309 -18.34 -15.38 -14.41
CA ARG A 309 -19.22 -14.32 -13.85
C ARG A 309 -20.54 -14.19 -14.62
N ARG A 310 -20.65 -14.76 -15.83
CA ARG A 310 -21.88 -14.69 -16.63
C ARG A 310 -23.02 -15.43 -15.93
N LYS A 311 -24.18 -14.78 -15.87
CA LYS A 311 -25.40 -15.34 -15.28
C LYS A 311 -25.82 -16.64 -15.97
N LEU A 312 -26.09 -17.71 -15.21
CA LEU A 312 -26.60 -18.96 -15.77
C LEU A 312 -27.97 -18.74 -16.43
N ARG A 313 -28.17 -19.26 -17.64
CA ARG A 313 -29.51 -19.34 -18.26
C ARG A 313 -30.32 -20.42 -17.56
N GLY A 314 -31.45 -20.02 -16.96
CA GLY A 314 -32.33 -20.87 -16.17
C GLY A 314 -33.18 -21.87 -16.97
N ASP A 315 -32.57 -22.75 -17.75
CA ASP A 315 -33.26 -23.86 -18.43
C ASP A 315 -32.88 -25.26 -17.91
N SER A 316 -31.97 -25.36 -16.94
CA SER A 316 -31.65 -26.63 -16.28
C SER A 316 -32.42 -26.76 -14.96
N GLY A 317 -33.41 -27.65 -14.93
CA GLY A 317 -34.25 -27.96 -13.77
C GLY A 317 -33.54 -28.59 -12.55
N VAL A 318 -32.21 -28.47 -12.45
CA VAL A 318 -31.39 -28.97 -11.33
C VAL A 318 -31.05 -27.86 -10.32
N LEU A 319 -31.36 -26.60 -10.61
CA LEU A 319 -30.99 -25.43 -9.79
C LEU A 319 -32.05 -25.01 -8.75
N SER A 320 -32.85 -25.94 -8.22
CA SER A 320 -33.94 -25.60 -7.27
C SER A 320 -33.50 -25.44 -5.81
N GLN A 321 -32.24 -25.71 -5.44
CA GLN A 321 -31.85 -25.72 -4.01
C GLN A 321 -30.75 -24.75 -3.60
N HIS A 322 -29.99 -24.16 -4.54
CA HIS A 322 -29.06 -23.08 -4.21
C HIS A 322 -29.23 -21.94 -5.21
N ASN A 323 -29.52 -20.76 -4.67
CA ASN A 323 -29.76 -19.50 -5.34
C ASN A 323 -28.44 -18.91 -5.93
N SER A 324 -27.65 -19.71 -6.65
CA SER A 324 -26.40 -19.27 -7.29
C SER A 324 -26.74 -18.56 -8.60
N ALA A 325 -26.32 -17.30 -8.72
CA ALA A 325 -26.61 -16.45 -9.87
C ALA A 325 -25.63 -16.67 -11.03
N CYS A 326 -24.41 -17.15 -10.76
CA CYS A 326 -23.35 -17.35 -11.77
C CYS A 326 -22.49 -18.60 -11.50
N TYR A 327 -21.64 -19.00 -12.46
CA TYR A 327 -20.74 -20.16 -12.28
C TYR A 327 -19.66 -19.91 -11.23
N MET A 328 -19.30 -18.64 -10.95
CA MET A 328 -18.34 -18.29 -9.88
C MET A 328 -18.84 -18.69 -8.49
N ASP A 329 -20.15 -18.63 -8.23
CA ASP A 329 -20.74 -18.96 -6.92
C ASP A 329 -20.60 -20.45 -6.59
N LEU A 330 -20.32 -21.29 -7.59
CA LEU A 330 -20.10 -22.72 -7.44
C LEU A 330 -18.63 -23.06 -7.12
N LEU A 331 -17.72 -22.08 -7.20
CA LEU A 331 -16.31 -22.24 -6.90
C LEU A 331 -16.00 -21.88 -5.43
N PRO A 332 -14.98 -22.51 -4.82
CA PRO A 332 -14.51 -22.13 -3.49
C PRO A 332 -14.15 -20.64 -3.42
N GLU A 333 -14.27 -20.01 -2.25
CA GLU A 333 -13.94 -18.57 -2.05
C GLU A 333 -12.56 -18.19 -2.59
N LYS A 334 -11.58 -19.10 -2.48
CA LYS A 334 -10.23 -18.91 -3.03
C LYS A 334 -10.24 -18.70 -4.55
N ASN A 335 -11.13 -19.33 -5.29
CA ASN A 335 -11.19 -19.27 -6.75
C ASN A 335 -12.18 -18.20 -7.24
N GLN A 336 -12.72 -17.36 -6.34
CA GLN A 336 -13.64 -16.28 -6.70
C GLN A 336 -12.95 -15.05 -7.33
N GLN A 337 -11.64 -14.92 -7.13
CA GLN A 337 -10.82 -13.83 -7.68
C GLN A 337 -9.60 -14.39 -8.46
N LEU A 338 -9.88 -15.12 -9.55
CA LEU A 338 -8.87 -15.82 -10.34
C LEU A 338 -7.75 -14.90 -10.84
N ALA A 339 -8.11 -13.74 -11.40
CA ALA A 339 -7.17 -12.80 -11.98
C ALA A 339 -6.27 -12.14 -10.92
N ALA A 340 -6.85 -11.73 -9.78
CA ALA A 340 -6.08 -11.13 -8.68
C ALA A 340 -5.10 -12.15 -8.05
N ASN A 341 -5.54 -13.40 -7.86
CA ASN A 341 -4.68 -14.46 -7.35
C ASN A 341 -3.55 -14.81 -8.32
N LEU A 342 -3.86 -14.92 -9.63
CA LEU A 342 -2.83 -15.10 -10.64
C LEU A 342 -1.82 -13.95 -10.57
N TRP A 343 -2.29 -12.71 -10.53
CA TRP A 343 -1.44 -11.53 -10.52
C TRP A 343 -0.52 -11.45 -9.30
N GLN A 344 -1.04 -11.78 -8.11
CA GLN A 344 -0.21 -11.87 -6.90
C GLN A 344 0.87 -12.95 -7.03
N ASN A 345 0.55 -14.08 -7.65
CA ASN A 345 1.53 -15.15 -7.92
C ASN A 345 2.53 -14.76 -9.01
N VAL A 346 2.10 -14.07 -10.06
CA VAL A 346 2.98 -13.60 -11.14
C VAL A 346 3.97 -12.56 -10.61
N THR A 347 3.51 -11.60 -9.80
CA THR A 347 4.38 -10.58 -9.20
C THR A 347 5.38 -11.19 -8.21
N SER A 348 4.95 -12.16 -7.39
CA SER A 348 5.86 -12.85 -6.47
C SER A 348 6.89 -13.75 -7.21
N LEU A 349 6.47 -14.49 -8.24
CA LEU A 349 7.35 -15.27 -9.10
C LEU A 349 8.37 -14.38 -9.82
N LEU A 350 7.91 -13.26 -10.39
CA LEU A 350 8.79 -12.31 -11.07
C LEU A 350 9.83 -11.72 -10.11
N ALA A 351 9.42 -11.34 -8.90
CA ALA A 351 10.33 -10.83 -7.87
C ALA A 351 11.39 -11.89 -7.48
N GLN A 352 10.96 -13.13 -7.24
CA GLN A 352 11.84 -14.23 -6.85
C GLN A 352 12.85 -14.56 -7.96
N GLU A 353 12.39 -14.80 -9.18
CA GLU A 353 13.24 -15.22 -10.29
C GLU A 353 14.20 -14.11 -10.73
N LEU A 354 13.78 -12.83 -10.67
CA LEU A 354 14.70 -11.70 -10.88
C LEU A 354 15.79 -11.62 -9.81
N ALA A 355 15.44 -11.88 -8.54
CA ALA A 355 16.42 -11.91 -7.45
C ALA A 355 17.41 -13.08 -7.63
N GLU A 356 16.93 -14.27 -7.96
CA GLU A 356 17.76 -15.45 -8.23
C GLU A 356 18.69 -15.23 -9.44
N ALA A 357 18.17 -14.67 -10.55
CA ALA A 357 18.97 -14.36 -11.74
C ALA A 357 20.04 -13.31 -11.46
N ALA A 358 19.73 -12.28 -10.66
CA ALA A 358 20.69 -11.26 -10.25
C ALA A 358 21.78 -11.82 -9.30
N GLN A 359 21.45 -12.81 -8.46
CA GLN A 359 22.44 -13.50 -7.62
C GLN A 359 23.32 -14.46 -8.44
N GLY A 360 22.73 -15.16 -9.42
CA GLY A 360 23.45 -16.11 -10.28
C GLY A 360 24.34 -15.44 -11.34
N SER A 361 24.04 -14.21 -11.75
CA SER A 361 24.77 -13.50 -12.81
C SER A 361 25.05 -12.04 -12.49
N MET A 362 26.34 -11.72 -12.35
CA MET A 362 26.79 -10.34 -12.17
C MET A 362 26.43 -9.43 -13.36
N PHE A 363 26.35 -9.98 -14.58
CA PHE A 363 25.97 -9.22 -15.78
C PHE A 363 24.50 -8.81 -15.76
N VAL A 364 23.60 -9.72 -15.35
CA VAL A 364 22.16 -9.44 -15.19
C VAL A 364 21.97 -8.41 -14.08
N LYS A 365 22.63 -8.60 -12.93
CA LYS A 365 22.59 -7.66 -11.81
C LYS A 365 23.04 -6.25 -12.23
N GLN A 366 24.17 -6.13 -12.92
CA GLN A 366 24.66 -4.83 -13.40
C GLN A 366 23.72 -4.17 -14.42
N ALA A 367 23.06 -4.95 -15.28
CA ALA A 367 22.09 -4.43 -16.24
C ALA A 367 20.84 -3.88 -15.52
N LEU A 368 20.24 -4.68 -14.62
CA LEU A 368 19.03 -4.32 -13.89
C LEU A 368 19.26 -3.14 -12.93
N GLU A 369 20.37 -3.10 -12.20
CA GLU A 369 20.69 -1.98 -11.29
C GLU A 369 21.21 -0.73 -12.04
N GLY A 370 21.91 -0.91 -13.16
CA GLY A 370 22.54 0.18 -13.91
C GLY A 370 21.57 0.93 -14.80
N GLU A 371 20.65 0.21 -15.43
CA GLU A 371 19.62 0.73 -16.35
C GLU A 371 18.21 0.55 -15.74
N TYR A 372 18.12 0.61 -14.41
CA TYR A 372 16.88 0.46 -13.64
C TYR A 372 15.69 1.27 -14.18
N PRO A 373 15.83 2.55 -14.57
CA PRO A 373 14.69 3.32 -15.07
C PRO A 373 14.10 2.77 -16.38
N LYS A 374 14.92 2.11 -17.21
CA LYS A 374 14.45 1.39 -18.40
C LYS A 374 13.66 0.15 -18.00
N PHE A 375 14.13 -0.61 -17.02
CA PHE A 375 13.41 -1.75 -16.45
C PHE A 375 12.06 -1.32 -15.84
N LEU A 376 12.08 -0.26 -15.04
CA LEU A 376 10.87 0.30 -14.43
C LEU A 376 9.86 0.72 -15.49
N ARG A 377 10.31 1.34 -16.59
CA ARG A 377 9.43 1.69 -17.72
C ARG A 377 8.73 0.46 -18.28
N LEU A 378 9.50 -0.58 -18.64
CA LEU A 378 8.95 -1.81 -19.20
C LEU A 378 7.94 -2.48 -18.25
N TYR A 379 8.26 -2.52 -16.95
CA TYR A 379 7.36 -3.07 -15.93
C TYR A 379 6.07 -2.24 -15.80
N LEU A 380 6.17 -0.91 -15.74
CA LEU A 380 4.99 -0.04 -15.64
C LEU A 380 4.12 -0.08 -16.90
N ASP A 381 4.74 -0.11 -18.08
CA ASP A 381 4.03 -0.24 -19.36
C ASP A 381 3.27 -1.57 -19.44
N MET A 382 3.89 -2.68 -18.98
CA MET A 382 3.22 -3.98 -18.83
C MET A 382 2.01 -3.89 -17.89
N CYS A 383 2.20 -3.36 -16.68
CA CYS A 383 1.12 -3.24 -15.69
C CYS A 383 -0.05 -2.42 -16.21
N LYS A 384 0.21 -1.27 -16.85
CA LYS A 384 -0.84 -0.43 -17.48
C LYS A 384 -1.59 -1.18 -18.57
N ARG A 385 -0.87 -1.96 -19.39
CA ARG A 385 -1.47 -2.76 -20.48
C ARG A 385 -2.36 -3.88 -19.94
N ILE A 386 -1.97 -4.53 -18.84
CA ILE A 386 -2.78 -5.56 -18.19
C ILE A 386 -3.99 -4.93 -17.48
N GLN A 387 -3.82 -3.79 -16.81
CA GLN A 387 -4.93 -3.02 -16.22
C GLN A 387 -5.99 -2.61 -17.26
N ALA A 388 -5.57 -2.27 -18.48
CA ALA A 388 -6.49 -1.96 -19.57
C ALA A 388 -7.40 -3.16 -19.95
N ILE A 389 -7.01 -4.40 -19.66
CA ILE A 389 -7.86 -5.58 -19.87
C ILE A 389 -9.11 -5.48 -18.98
N ASP A 390 -8.93 -5.11 -17.71
CA ASP A 390 -10.01 -4.98 -16.72
C ASP A 390 -11.00 -3.88 -17.13
N HIS A 391 -10.50 -2.70 -17.52
CA HIS A 391 -11.33 -1.57 -17.95
C HIS A 391 -12.08 -1.79 -19.28
N SER A 392 -11.55 -2.63 -20.17
CA SER A 392 -12.26 -3.02 -21.39
C SER A 392 -13.52 -3.88 -21.12
N SER A 393 -13.59 -4.51 -19.95
CA SER A 393 -14.75 -5.30 -19.51
C SER A 393 -15.91 -4.44 -19.00
N GLU A 394 -15.64 -3.33 -18.30
CA GLU A 394 -16.70 -2.47 -17.73
C GLU A 394 -17.50 -1.70 -18.80
N GLN A 395 -16.86 -1.29 -19.90
CA GLN A 395 -17.53 -0.51 -20.95
C GLN A 395 -18.58 -1.30 -21.76
N ILE A 396 -18.52 -2.63 -21.76
CA ILE A 396 -19.50 -3.46 -22.48
C ILE A 396 -20.79 -3.66 -21.64
N GLU A 397 -20.74 -3.52 -20.32
CA GLU A 397 -21.93 -3.60 -19.45
C GLU A 397 -22.53 -2.22 -19.13
N ALA A 398 -21.75 -1.14 -19.23
CA ALA A 398 -22.19 0.24 -18.97
C ALA A 398 -23.23 0.81 -19.96
N THR A 399 -23.53 0.13 -21.07
CA THR A 399 -24.59 0.57 -22.00
C THR A 399 -26.01 0.12 -21.59
N VAL A 400 -26.16 -0.67 -20.51
CA VAL A 400 -27.49 -1.15 -20.05
C VAL A 400 -27.90 -0.61 -18.67
N ALA A 401 -26.98 -0.05 -17.87
CA ALA A 401 -27.31 0.53 -16.56
C ALA A 401 -26.83 1.98 -16.44
N ARG A 402 -27.75 2.93 -16.61
CA ARG A 402 -27.51 4.34 -16.26
C ARG A 402 -27.36 4.49 -14.74
N GLY A 403 -26.31 5.21 -14.36
CA GLY A 403 -26.38 6.24 -13.32
C GLY A 403 -26.05 5.82 -11.90
N THR A 404 -24.76 5.73 -11.58
CA THR A 404 -24.18 6.30 -10.35
C THR A 404 -22.67 6.44 -10.56
N GLU A 405 -22.22 7.68 -10.70
CA GLU A 405 -20.81 8.03 -10.50
C GLU A 405 -20.50 7.85 -9.02
N GLN A 406 -19.62 6.90 -8.70
CA GLN A 406 -18.89 6.88 -7.45
C GLN A 406 -17.40 6.86 -7.78
N GLU A 407 -16.76 7.97 -7.47
CA GLU A 407 -15.31 8.15 -7.48
C GLU A 407 -14.66 7.21 -6.44
N GLY A 408 -13.56 6.57 -6.85
CA GLY A 408 -12.40 6.38 -5.99
C GLY A 408 -12.38 5.17 -5.04
N THR A 409 -12.15 3.98 -5.59
CA THR A 409 -11.22 3.00 -5.00
C THR A 409 -10.59 2.18 -6.13
N ASP A 410 -9.25 2.03 -6.11
CA ASP A 410 -8.46 1.11 -6.95
C ASP A 410 -8.97 -0.34 -6.79
N SER A 411 -10.08 -0.69 -7.44
CA SER A 411 -10.71 -2.02 -7.40
C SER A 411 -10.42 -2.85 -8.67
N GLY A 412 -9.31 -2.56 -9.34
CA GLY A 412 -8.82 -3.41 -10.43
C GLY A 412 -8.16 -4.68 -9.91
N SER A 413 -8.38 -5.81 -10.60
CA SER A 413 -7.76 -7.11 -10.25
C SER A 413 -6.23 -7.09 -10.38
N PHE A 414 -5.70 -6.16 -11.18
CA PHE A 414 -4.27 -6.02 -11.49
C PHE A 414 -3.70 -4.71 -10.93
N HIS A 415 -3.02 -4.76 -9.78
CA HIS A 415 -2.42 -3.58 -9.13
C HIS A 415 -0.90 -3.52 -9.34
N ILE A 416 -0.30 -2.32 -9.33
CA ILE A 416 1.16 -2.19 -9.51
C ILE A 416 1.88 -2.62 -8.22
N ASN A 417 2.58 -3.75 -8.24
CA ASN A 417 3.36 -4.22 -7.11
C ASN A 417 4.82 -3.74 -7.20
N ARG A 418 5.16 -2.69 -6.44
CA ARG A 418 6.50 -2.10 -6.43
C ARG A 418 7.56 -2.97 -5.75
N GLU A 419 7.19 -4.01 -5.00
CA GLU A 419 8.16 -4.90 -4.35
C GLU A 419 9.06 -5.61 -5.37
N VAL A 420 8.51 -5.94 -6.56
CA VAL A 420 9.22 -6.61 -7.67
C VAL A 420 10.50 -5.85 -8.07
N VAL A 421 10.44 -4.52 -8.05
CA VAL A 421 11.50 -3.64 -8.57
C VAL A 421 12.35 -3.01 -7.45
N SER A 422 11.90 -3.10 -6.21
CA SER A 422 12.45 -2.38 -5.04
C SER A 422 13.94 -2.65 -4.77
N GLN A 423 14.39 -3.90 -4.93
CA GLN A 423 15.79 -4.29 -4.69
C GLN A 423 16.75 -3.58 -5.65
N PHE A 424 16.34 -3.38 -6.90
CA PHE A 424 17.14 -2.71 -7.93
C PHE A 424 17.03 -1.19 -7.82
N GLU A 425 15.88 -0.69 -7.36
CA GLU A 425 15.64 0.73 -7.09
C GLU A 425 16.62 1.27 -6.05
N ASN A 426 16.76 0.58 -4.92
CA ASN A 426 17.66 0.99 -3.85
C ASN A 426 19.13 1.06 -4.31
N ALA A 427 19.57 0.09 -5.11
CA ALA A 427 20.91 0.08 -5.68
C ALA A 427 21.13 1.23 -6.69
N TYR A 428 20.13 1.50 -7.54
CA TYR A 428 20.16 2.63 -8.47
C TYR A 428 20.20 3.97 -7.73
N LEU A 429 19.32 4.18 -6.75
CA LEU A 429 19.23 5.41 -5.98
C LEU A 429 20.51 5.69 -5.17
N SER A 430 21.11 4.65 -4.58
CA SER A 430 22.40 4.77 -3.89
C SER A 430 23.51 5.25 -4.84
N ARG A 431 23.58 4.69 -6.06
CA ARG A 431 24.51 5.15 -7.10
C ARG A 431 24.20 6.55 -7.61
N SER A 432 22.92 6.90 -7.77
CA SER A 432 22.47 8.23 -8.18
C SER A 432 22.91 9.30 -7.17
N VAL A 433 22.80 9.00 -5.86
CA VAL A 433 23.33 9.88 -4.81
C VAL A 433 24.84 10.08 -4.98
N SER A 434 25.63 9.02 -5.10
CA SER A 434 27.08 9.14 -5.31
C SER A 434 27.43 9.93 -6.58
N ARG A 435 26.79 9.63 -7.72
CA ARG A 435 27.01 10.36 -8.98
C ARG A 435 26.72 11.86 -8.86
N LEU A 436 25.77 12.26 -8.02
CA LEU A 436 25.44 13.66 -7.82
C LEU A 436 26.29 14.34 -6.74
N LEU A 437 26.74 13.62 -5.69
CA LEU A 437 27.54 14.18 -4.61
C LEU A 437 29.05 14.17 -4.88
N ASP A 438 29.57 13.14 -5.53
CA ASP A 438 31.01 12.98 -5.80
C ASP A 438 31.58 14.14 -6.64
N PRO A 439 30.91 14.65 -7.68
CA PRO A 439 31.38 15.83 -8.41
C PRO A 439 31.51 17.07 -7.52
N VAL A 440 30.61 17.25 -6.54
CA VAL A 440 30.70 18.37 -5.59
C VAL A 440 31.91 18.19 -4.68
N HIS A 441 32.16 16.98 -4.19
CA HIS A 441 33.33 16.70 -3.36
C HIS A 441 34.65 16.92 -4.12
N LEU A 442 34.73 16.48 -5.38
CA LEU A 442 35.90 16.68 -6.23
C LEU A 442 36.14 18.16 -6.52
N MET A 443 35.07 18.89 -6.83
CA MET A 443 35.12 20.32 -7.15
C MET A 443 35.61 21.19 -5.98
N PHE A 444 35.26 20.83 -4.74
CA PHE A 444 35.72 21.53 -3.53
C PHE A 444 36.89 20.81 -2.82
N SER A 445 37.72 20.07 -3.57
CA SER A 445 38.91 19.41 -3.00
C SER A 445 40.11 20.36 -2.80
N GLY A 446 40.11 21.52 -3.46
CA GLY A 446 41.11 22.57 -3.29
C GLY A 446 40.57 23.78 -2.52
N ASP A 447 41.47 24.67 -2.11
CA ASP A 447 41.14 25.92 -1.38
C ASP A 447 40.67 27.06 -2.32
N ALA A 448 40.60 26.83 -3.62
CA ALA A 448 40.21 27.84 -4.61
C ALA A 448 38.73 27.70 -5.00
N VAL A 449 38.11 28.81 -5.41
CA VAL A 449 36.74 28.81 -5.91
C VAL A 449 36.66 28.04 -7.23
N PRO A 450 35.74 27.08 -7.35
CA PRO A 450 35.61 26.27 -8.55
C PRO A 450 35.30 27.07 -9.82
N PRO A 451 35.85 26.68 -10.98
CA PRO A 451 35.51 27.29 -12.27
C PRO A 451 34.10 26.87 -12.72
N HIS A 452 33.48 27.67 -13.58
CA HIS A 452 32.14 27.37 -14.11
C HIS A 452 32.07 26.07 -14.92
N GLU A 453 33.18 25.61 -15.52
CA GLU A 453 33.22 24.34 -16.27
C GLU A 453 32.91 23.13 -15.40
N GLU A 454 33.38 23.14 -14.15
CA GLU A 454 33.09 22.07 -13.17
C GLU A 454 31.62 22.10 -12.76
N VAL A 455 31.05 23.29 -12.58
CA VAL A 455 29.60 23.46 -12.35
C VAL A 455 28.80 22.95 -13.55
N ASP A 456 29.18 23.28 -14.78
CA ASP A 456 28.49 22.80 -15.98
C ASP A 456 28.53 21.27 -16.10
N SER A 457 29.61 20.63 -15.65
CA SER A 457 29.70 19.17 -15.57
C SER A 457 28.70 18.57 -14.57
N LEU A 458 28.53 19.22 -13.41
CA LEU A 458 27.52 18.87 -12.42
C LEU A 458 26.11 19.07 -12.99
N ILE A 459 25.84 20.17 -13.68
CA ILE A 459 24.55 20.46 -14.32
C ILE A 459 24.21 19.41 -15.38
N ARG A 460 25.17 18.97 -16.19
CA ARG A 460 24.97 17.86 -17.14
C ARG A 460 24.58 16.56 -16.42
N THR A 461 25.21 16.29 -15.27
CA THR A 461 24.91 15.11 -14.46
C THR A 461 23.51 15.19 -13.85
N ILE A 462 23.13 16.34 -13.29
CA ILE A 462 21.77 16.63 -12.79
C ILE A 462 20.74 16.45 -13.91
N THR A 463 21.00 17.01 -15.09
CA THR A 463 20.12 16.92 -16.26
C THR A 463 19.94 15.46 -16.69
N SER A 464 21.03 14.69 -16.75
CA SER A 464 21.01 13.27 -17.11
C SER A 464 20.19 12.46 -16.11
N GLU A 465 20.49 12.54 -14.81
CA GLU A 465 19.78 11.80 -13.76
C GLU A 465 18.29 12.17 -13.70
N LEU A 466 17.96 13.47 -13.83
CA LEU A 466 16.58 13.92 -13.84
C LEU A 466 15.83 13.40 -15.07
N SER A 467 16.42 13.49 -16.27
CA SER A 467 15.79 13.06 -17.52
C SER A 467 15.42 11.58 -17.53
N VAL A 468 16.30 10.72 -16.99
CA VAL A 468 16.09 9.28 -16.93
C VAL A 468 15.04 8.92 -15.87
N SER A 469 14.87 9.73 -14.83
CA SER A 469 13.88 9.52 -13.76
C SER A 469 12.43 9.87 -14.15
N LEU A 470 12.21 10.57 -15.27
CA LEU A 470 10.89 11.03 -15.72
C LEU A 470 9.91 9.90 -16.10
N VAL A 471 10.38 8.65 -16.10
CA VAL A 471 9.57 7.45 -16.35
C VAL A 471 8.47 7.26 -15.29
N ASP A 472 8.73 7.63 -14.04
CA ASP A 472 7.82 7.43 -12.90
C ASP A 472 7.84 8.64 -11.96
N VAL A 473 6.67 9.01 -11.46
CA VAL A 473 6.52 10.18 -10.58
C VAL A 473 7.30 9.97 -9.28
N PHE A 474 7.23 8.79 -8.66
CA PHE A 474 7.92 8.52 -7.39
C PHE A 474 9.44 8.52 -7.57
N LEU A 475 9.94 7.92 -8.66
CA LEU A 475 11.37 7.96 -8.99
C LEU A 475 11.85 9.40 -9.21
N SER A 476 11.12 10.20 -9.99
CA SER A 476 11.46 11.61 -10.25
C SER A 476 11.51 12.44 -8.97
N CYS A 477 10.56 12.26 -8.05
CA CYS A 477 10.57 12.92 -6.75
C CYS A 477 11.77 12.49 -5.90
N THR A 478 12.17 11.22 -5.96
CA THR A 478 13.31 10.73 -5.17
C THR A 478 14.65 11.21 -5.74
N VAL A 479 14.80 11.25 -7.06
CA VAL A 479 15.96 11.88 -7.71
C VAL A 479 15.99 13.38 -7.45
N ALA A 480 14.85 14.09 -7.46
CA ALA A 480 14.76 15.50 -7.06
C ALA A 480 15.23 15.74 -5.62
N ARG A 481 14.91 14.84 -4.66
CA ARG A 481 15.46 14.91 -3.30
C ARG A 481 16.97 14.71 -3.27
N ASN A 482 17.52 13.86 -4.13
CA ASN A 482 18.97 13.68 -4.24
C ASN A 482 19.65 14.94 -4.80
N ILE A 483 19.07 15.56 -5.84
CA ILE A 483 19.52 16.85 -6.39
C ILE A 483 19.46 17.94 -5.31
N SER A 484 18.38 17.99 -4.52
CA SER A 484 18.23 18.92 -3.39
C SER A 484 19.35 18.74 -2.35
N LYS A 485 19.72 17.49 -2.03
CA LYS A 485 20.88 17.21 -1.16
C LYS A 485 22.20 17.68 -1.77
N THR A 486 22.38 17.51 -3.08
CA THR A 486 23.57 17.97 -3.80
C THR A 486 23.70 19.49 -3.78
N VAL A 487 22.61 20.22 -4.04
CA VAL A 487 22.59 21.70 -3.95
C VAL A 487 22.88 22.15 -2.53
N ARG A 488 22.33 21.48 -1.51
CA ARG A 488 22.64 21.78 -0.10
C ARG A 488 24.10 21.49 0.26
N LEU A 489 24.68 20.39 -0.21
CA LEU A 489 26.09 20.09 -0.01
C LEU A 489 26.98 21.15 -0.68
N PHE A 490 26.62 21.59 -1.88
CA PHE A 490 27.31 22.68 -2.56
C PHE A 490 27.27 23.97 -1.73
N CYS A 491 26.09 24.32 -1.18
CA CYS A 491 25.94 25.48 -0.30
C CYS A 491 26.80 25.35 0.96
N LEU A 492 26.80 24.18 1.61
CA LEU A 492 27.62 23.91 2.79
C LEU A 492 29.12 24.06 2.49
N LYS A 493 29.57 23.60 1.33
CA LYS A 493 30.96 23.75 0.89
C LYS A 493 31.34 25.20 0.61
N CYS A 494 30.44 25.95 -0.02
CA CYS A 494 30.60 27.40 -0.19
C CYS A 494 30.68 28.11 1.17
N GLU A 495 29.81 27.74 2.12
CA GLU A 495 29.76 28.34 3.46
C GLU A 495 31.07 28.13 4.24
N GLN A 496 31.71 26.97 4.09
CA GLN A 496 33.02 26.67 4.69
C GLN A 496 34.17 27.55 4.16
N MET A 497 34.02 28.13 2.97
CA MET A 497 35.03 29.00 2.35
C MET A 497 34.80 30.49 2.60
N ILE A 498 33.66 30.87 3.20
CA ILE A 498 33.33 32.28 3.44
C ILE A 498 34.27 32.86 4.48
N VAL A 499 34.84 34.02 4.17
CA VAL A 499 35.65 34.81 5.10
C VAL A 499 34.73 35.71 5.92
N THR A 500 34.85 35.67 7.24
CA THR A 500 34.01 36.44 8.19
C THR A 500 34.82 37.37 9.09
N ASP A 501 36.11 37.55 8.81
CA ASP A 501 36.98 38.42 9.58
C ASP A 501 36.83 39.90 9.16
N GLY A 502 37.66 40.78 9.72
CA GLY A 502 37.63 42.21 9.39
C GLY A 502 37.95 42.52 7.93
N GLU A 503 38.60 41.61 7.19
CA GLU A 503 38.84 41.82 5.76
C GLU A 503 37.52 41.75 4.98
N ALA A 504 36.56 40.93 5.41
CA ALA A 504 35.28 40.77 4.73
C ALA A 504 34.38 42.01 4.79
N THR A 505 34.53 42.85 5.82
CA THR A 505 33.57 43.93 6.13
C THR A 505 34.13 45.35 6.00
N GLN A 506 35.44 45.52 5.74
CA GLN A 506 36.04 46.85 5.64
C GLN A 506 35.47 47.68 4.47
N VAL A 507 35.23 48.98 4.67
CA VAL A 507 34.63 49.88 3.66
C VAL A 507 35.44 51.16 3.43
N ILE A 508 36.74 51.12 3.75
CA ILE A 508 37.66 52.26 3.70
C ILE A 508 38.32 52.38 2.32
N ASP A 509 38.88 51.28 1.83
CA ASP A 509 39.72 51.22 0.63
C ASP A 509 39.19 50.23 -0.41
N THR A 510 39.89 50.00 -1.53
CA THR A 510 39.50 49.00 -2.55
C THR A 510 39.18 47.61 -1.97
N CYS A 511 38.40 46.81 -2.70
CA CYS A 511 38.01 45.46 -2.27
C CYS A 511 39.19 44.63 -1.77
N THR A 512 39.04 44.06 -0.58
CA THR A 512 40.03 43.15 -0.01
C THR A 512 40.01 41.80 -0.72
N PRO A 513 41.07 40.99 -0.59
CA PRO A 513 41.06 39.60 -1.06
C PRO A 513 39.90 38.79 -0.46
N GLY A 514 39.61 38.95 0.84
CA GLY A 514 38.48 38.30 1.50
C GLY A 514 37.11 38.70 0.92
N GLN A 515 36.92 39.99 0.59
CA GLN A 515 35.70 40.46 -0.09
C GLN A 515 35.58 39.90 -1.50
N MET A 516 36.67 39.91 -2.27
CA MET A 516 36.69 39.34 -3.63
C MET A 516 36.39 37.85 -3.62
N LEU A 517 36.88 37.11 -2.62
CA LEU A 517 36.57 35.70 -2.42
C LEU A 517 35.06 35.52 -2.15
N ASN A 518 34.51 36.24 -1.19
CA ASN A 518 33.08 36.19 -0.86
C ASN A 518 32.18 36.56 -2.04
N ILE A 519 32.56 37.58 -2.83
CA ILE A 519 31.89 37.96 -4.08
C ILE A 519 31.92 36.80 -5.08
N SER A 520 33.09 36.17 -5.28
CA SER A 520 33.22 35.05 -6.21
C SER A 520 32.40 33.83 -5.79
N ILE A 521 32.30 33.55 -4.49
CA ILE A 521 31.44 32.49 -3.94
C ILE A 521 29.96 32.82 -4.18
N ALA A 522 29.53 34.06 -3.92
CA ALA A 522 28.15 34.49 -4.17
C ALA A 522 27.79 34.43 -5.66
N ASN A 523 28.74 34.76 -6.54
CA ASN A 523 28.57 34.66 -8.00
C ASN A 523 28.48 33.20 -8.46
N LEU A 524 29.29 32.31 -7.89
CA LEU A 524 29.23 30.88 -8.15
C LEU A 524 27.88 30.27 -7.72
N LEU A 525 27.39 30.65 -6.54
CA LEU A 525 26.06 30.28 -6.03
C LEU A 525 24.94 30.77 -6.96
N HIS A 526 25.03 32.02 -7.43
CA HIS A 526 24.08 32.57 -8.40
C HIS A 526 24.12 31.83 -9.74
N TYR A 527 25.32 31.49 -10.22
CA TYR A 527 25.51 30.73 -11.46
C TYR A 527 24.87 29.34 -11.36
N LEU A 528 25.14 28.60 -10.27
CA LEU A 528 24.50 27.31 -10.01
C LEU A 528 22.97 27.44 -9.99
N ASN A 529 22.44 28.43 -9.26
CA ASN A 529 20.99 28.65 -9.17
C ASN A 529 20.38 28.89 -10.56
N GLY A 530 20.99 29.79 -11.35
CA GLY A 530 20.55 30.07 -12.71
C GLY A 530 20.58 28.84 -13.64
N GLN A 531 21.61 28.01 -13.56
CA GLN A 531 21.71 26.81 -14.40
C GLN A 531 20.74 25.71 -14.00
N VAL A 532 20.58 25.42 -12.70
CA VAL A 532 19.58 24.45 -12.23
C VAL A 532 18.16 24.95 -12.54
N GLY A 533 17.89 26.25 -12.35
CA GLY A 533 16.64 26.88 -12.73
C GLY A 533 16.31 26.73 -14.22
N ARG A 534 17.32 26.87 -15.11
CA ARG A 534 17.15 26.59 -16.55
C ARG A 534 16.77 25.15 -16.84
N VAL A 535 17.39 24.17 -16.16
CA VAL A 535 17.03 22.75 -16.31
C VAL A 535 15.56 22.53 -15.93
N MET A 536 15.10 23.14 -14.83
CA MET A 536 13.71 23.05 -14.39
C MET A 536 12.73 23.66 -15.39
N VAL A 537 13.05 24.85 -15.95
CA VAL A 537 12.21 25.50 -16.96
C VAL A 537 12.12 24.64 -18.23
N ASN A 538 13.24 24.07 -18.68
CA ASN A 538 13.28 23.21 -19.87
C ASN A 538 12.48 21.91 -19.69
N MET A 539 12.35 21.40 -18.47
CA MET A 539 11.62 20.16 -18.16
C MET A 539 10.23 20.38 -17.58
N LYS A 540 9.71 21.62 -17.58
CA LYS A 540 8.47 22.01 -16.90
C LYS A 540 7.24 21.18 -17.29
N THR A 541 7.14 20.74 -18.54
CA THR A 541 5.99 19.94 -19.04
C THR A 541 6.04 18.49 -18.61
N SER A 542 7.22 17.96 -18.31
CA SER A 542 7.45 16.54 -18.04
C SER A 542 7.68 16.25 -16.56
N LEU A 543 8.11 17.26 -15.79
CA LEU A 543 8.41 17.14 -14.37
C LEU A 543 7.13 17.27 -13.53
N SER A 544 6.97 16.40 -12.53
CA SER A 544 5.90 16.50 -11.53
C SER A 544 6.02 17.81 -10.72
N PRO A 545 4.89 18.46 -10.34
CA PRO A 545 4.92 19.66 -9.49
C PRO A 545 5.64 19.42 -8.16
N ASP A 546 5.49 18.25 -7.56
CA ASP A 546 6.15 17.91 -6.29
C ASP A 546 7.67 17.87 -6.43
N ALA A 547 8.16 17.24 -7.50
CA ALA A 547 9.59 17.18 -7.81
C ALA A 547 10.15 18.59 -8.09
N ALA A 548 9.40 19.43 -8.79
CA ALA A 548 9.78 20.82 -9.06
C ALA A 548 9.89 21.64 -7.78
N ASN A 549 8.92 21.52 -6.86
CA ASN A 549 8.93 22.23 -5.58
C ASN A 549 10.14 21.84 -4.71
N ILE A 550 10.49 20.54 -4.65
CA ILE A 550 11.65 20.05 -3.89
C ILE A 550 12.96 20.69 -4.36
N ILE A 551 13.13 20.86 -5.68
CA ILE A 551 14.33 21.51 -6.24
C ILE A 551 14.26 23.01 -5.99
N GLN A 552 13.11 23.66 -6.21
CA GLN A 552 12.95 25.10 -5.98
C GLN A 552 13.28 25.49 -4.52
N ASP A 553 12.85 24.69 -3.55
CA ASP A 553 13.16 24.90 -2.14
C ASP A 553 14.66 24.84 -1.85
N SER A 554 15.41 24.01 -2.58
CA SER A 554 16.87 23.96 -2.46
C SER A 554 17.55 25.18 -3.09
N LEU A 555 17.00 25.74 -4.18
CA LEU A 555 17.51 26.96 -4.81
C LEU A 555 17.28 28.20 -3.93
N ASN A 556 16.16 28.24 -3.21
CA ASN A 556 15.90 29.29 -2.22
C ASN A 556 16.95 29.30 -1.09
N HIS A 557 17.60 28.16 -0.80
CA HIS A 557 18.69 28.11 0.17
C HIS A 557 19.97 28.78 -0.37
N THR A 558 20.23 28.63 -1.67
CA THR A 558 21.32 29.31 -2.38
C THR A 558 21.17 30.82 -2.29
N ASP A 559 19.94 31.33 -2.48
CA ASP A 559 19.65 32.76 -2.36
C ASP A 559 19.82 33.29 -0.93
N LYS A 560 19.43 32.50 0.08
CA LYS A 560 19.65 32.85 1.49
C LYS A 560 21.14 32.92 1.84
N LEU A 561 21.96 32.02 1.30
CA LEU A 561 23.40 32.06 1.53
C LEU A 561 24.04 33.31 0.89
N ILE A 562 23.59 33.70 -0.31
CA ILE A 562 24.01 34.97 -0.93
C ILE A 562 23.63 36.17 -0.02
N GLN A 563 22.42 36.18 0.55
CA GLN A 563 22.00 37.22 1.50
C GLN A 563 22.91 37.26 2.74
N ASN A 564 23.26 36.10 3.29
CA ASN A 564 24.16 35.99 4.44
C ASN A 564 25.58 36.50 4.14
N ILE A 565 26.06 36.34 2.91
CA ILE A 565 27.37 36.87 2.47
C ILE A 565 27.33 38.41 2.40
N VAL A 566 26.25 38.99 1.88
CA VAL A 566 26.15 40.43 1.61
C VAL A 566 25.81 41.24 2.89
N THR A 567 25.06 40.65 3.82
CA THR A 567 24.50 41.36 4.99
C THR A 567 25.58 41.99 5.91
N PRO A 568 26.68 41.29 6.28
CA PRO A 568 27.72 41.89 7.12
C PRO A 568 28.39 43.11 6.48
N LEU A 569 28.62 43.06 5.16
CA LEU A 569 29.20 44.17 4.41
C LEU A 569 28.24 45.36 4.37
N LEU A 570 26.95 45.13 4.17
CA LEU A 570 25.92 46.16 4.23
C LEU A 570 25.79 46.79 5.63
N ALA A 571 25.96 46.00 6.70
CA ALA A 571 25.99 46.53 8.06
C ALA A 571 27.14 47.53 8.24
N SER A 572 28.36 47.18 7.79
CA SER A 572 29.50 48.09 7.84
C SER A 572 29.35 49.33 6.94
N ILE A 573 28.71 49.19 5.77
CA ILE A 573 28.31 50.35 4.95
C ILE A 573 27.35 51.25 5.73
N SER A 574 26.36 50.67 6.42
CA SER A 574 25.40 51.42 7.24
C SER A 574 26.08 52.16 8.40
N ASP A 575 27.03 51.52 9.09
CA ASP A 575 27.77 52.14 10.19
C ASP A 575 28.63 53.31 9.71
N ALA A 576 29.28 53.17 8.54
CA ALA A 576 30.04 54.24 7.92
C ALA A 576 29.14 55.41 7.48
N ILE A 577 27.95 55.13 6.93
CA ILE A 577 26.93 56.15 6.62
C ILE A 577 26.54 56.92 7.89
N GLU A 578 26.30 56.23 9.01
CA GLU A 578 25.96 56.87 10.28
C GLU A 578 27.09 57.77 10.77
N ALA A 579 28.34 57.31 10.71
CA ALA A 579 29.51 58.10 11.08
C ALA A 579 29.65 59.38 10.24
N ILE A 580 29.40 59.31 8.92
CA ILE A 580 29.44 60.48 8.04
C ILE A 580 28.28 61.44 8.38
N ILE A 581 27.05 60.94 8.51
CA ILE A 581 25.89 61.78 8.83
C ILE A 581 26.07 62.49 10.18
N LEU A 582 26.68 61.86 11.18
CA LEU A 582 26.96 62.48 12.48
C LEU A 582 27.81 63.76 12.37
N THR A 583 28.66 63.88 11.34
CA THR A 583 29.48 65.09 11.13
C THR A 583 28.68 66.31 10.68
N ILE A 584 27.38 66.17 10.41
CA ILE A 584 26.46 67.31 10.21
C ILE A 584 26.55 68.32 11.36
N HIS A 585 26.79 67.87 12.60
CA HIS A 585 26.90 68.75 13.77
C HIS A 585 28.22 69.52 13.86
N ASN A 586 29.18 69.25 12.96
CA ASN A 586 30.43 70.00 12.84
C ASN A 586 30.32 71.18 11.85
N GLU A 587 29.25 71.24 11.05
CA GLU A 587 28.99 72.32 10.10
C GLU A 587 28.41 73.55 10.79
N ASP A 588 28.71 74.75 10.27
CA ASP A 588 28.20 76.00 10.81
C ASP A 588 26.84 76.39 10.19
N TYR A 589 25.74 76.17 10.92
CA TYR A 589 24.39 76.56 10.52
C TYR A 589 23.92 77.90 11.11
N SER A 590 24.80 78.64 11.81
CA SER A 590 24.44 79.89 12.49
C SER A 590 24.29 81.11 11.55
N MET A 591 24.69 80.97 10.28
CA MET A 591 24.77 82.08 9.33
C MET A 591 23.40 82.75 9.04
N GLY A 592 23.37 84.08 9.05
CA GLY A 592 22.27 84.90 8.52
C GLY A 592 22.28 84.98 7.00
N LEU A 593 21.18 85.43 6.37
CA LEU A 593 21.19 85.77 4.95
C LEU A 593 22.24 86.86 4.72
N ALA A 594 23.25 86.59 3.89
CA ALA A 594 24.23 87.60 3.54
C ALA A 594 23.52 88.78 2.85
N GLU A 595 23.56 89.97 3.46
CA GLU A 595 23.14 91.22 2.82
C GLU A 595 24.07 91.48 1.62
N GLY A 596 23.66 91.09 0.41
CA GLY A 596 24.45 91.42 -0.78
C GLY A 596 24.14 90.70 -2.10
N GLU A 597 23.44 89.56 -2.12
CA GLU A 597 23.09 88.88 -3.38
C GLU A 597 21.60 88.98 -3.70
N SER A 598 21.09 90.21 -3.71
CA SER A 598 19.86 90.55 -4.43
C SER A 598 20.17 90.76 -5.91
N SER A 599 20.31 89.66 -6.66
CA SER A 599 19.96 89.67 -8.07
C SER A 599 19.03 88.51 -8.36
N VAL A 600 17.75 88.84 -8.36
CA VAL A 600 16.67 88.07 -8.96
C VAL A 600 17.06 87.81 -10.41
N ASN A 601 17.49 86.58 -10.72
CA ASN A 601 17.38 85.99 -12.05
C ASN A 601 16.91 84.54 -11.88
N THR A 602 15.60 84.41 -11.99
CA THR A 602 14.81 83.18 -12.17
C THR A 602 15.22 82.46 -13.45
N SER A 603 16.37 81.77 -13.45
CA SER A 603 16.64 80.64 -14.36
C SER A 603 18.04 80.07 -14.11
N SER A 604 18.22 79.16 -13.15
CA SER A 604 19.27 78.13 -13.27
C SER A 604 19.15 77.05 -12.19
N ARG A 605 18.90 75.81 -12.60
CA ARG A 605 19.13 74.57 -11.81
C ARG A 605 20.63 74.34 -11.48
N ARG A 606 21.48 75.37 -11.45
CA ARG A 606 22.94 75.25 -11.26
C ARG A 606 23.45 75.85 -9.94
N THR A 607 22.60 76.40 -9.08
CA THR A 607 23.00 76.99 -7.79
C THR A 607 22.81 76.06 -6.58
N ASP A 608 22.07 74.95 -6.71
CA ASP A 608 21.85 74.00 -5.60
C ASP A 608 23.13 73.26 -5.15
N ALA A 609 24.16 73.18 -6.01
CA ALA A 609 25.44 72.54 -5.69
C ALA A 609 26.40 73.46 -4.89
N ALA A 610 26.19 74.78 -4.93
CA ALA A 610 27.08 75.76 -4.29
C ALA A 610 26.90 75.82 -2.76
N HIS A 611 25.73 75.44 -2.25
CA HIS A 611 25.39 75.49 -0.82
C HIS A 611 25.39 74.12 -0.12
N CYS A 612 25.76 73.02 -0.81
CA CYS A 612 25.79 71.67 -0.25
C CYS A 612 26.93 71.50 0.78
N SER A 613 26.58 70.97 1.95
CA SER A 613 27.49 70.74 3.08
C SER A 613 28.56 69.70 2.76
N LEU A 614 29.72 69.77 3.43
CA LEU A 614 30.86 68.89 3.18
C LEU A 614 30.53 67.43 3.51
N TYR A 615 29.84 67.19 4.63
CA TYR A 615 29.42 65.83 5.00
C TYR A 615 28.48 65.20 3.96
N MET A 616 27.64 66.01 3.30
CA MET A 616 26.71 65.52 2.28
C MET A 616 27.45 65.13 0.99
N LYS A 617 28.47 65.92 0.61
CA LYS A 617 29.37 65.58 -0.50
C LYS A 617 30.16 64.30 -0.21
N GLU A 618 30.65 64.16 1.03
CA GLU A 618 31.34 62.95 1.48
C GLU A 618 30.42 61.73 1.46
N LEU A 619 29.18 61.88 1.95
CA LEU A 619 28.17 60.82 1.95
C LEU A 619 27.85 60.34 0.54
N GLN A 620 27.61 61.27 -0.40
CA GLN A 620 27.37 60.93 -1.80
C GLN A 620 28.57 60.19 -2.40
N ALA A 621 29.79 60.69 -2.17
CA ALA A 621 31.00 60.07 -2.68
C ALA A 621 31.24 58.68 -2.06
N PHE A 622 30.94 58.51 -0.78
CA PHE A 622 31.03 57.22 -0.09
C PHE A 622 30.01 56.21 -0.61
N ILE A 623 28.72 56.57 -0.68
CA ILE A 623 27.67 55.65 -1.15
C ILE A 623 27.91 55.26 -2.62
N ALA A 624 28.27 56.22 -3.48
CA ALA A 624 28.58 55.93 -4.89
C ALA A 624 29.77 54.98 -5.03
N ARG A 625 30.83 55.19 -4.22
CA ARG A 625 31.99 54.30 -4.16
C ARG A 625 31.64 52.92 -3.61
N ALA A 626 30.84 52.85 -2.54
CA ALA A 626 30.43 51.58 -1.95
C ALA A 626 29.58 50.75 -2.91
N ALA A 627 28.64 51.39 -3.61
CA ALA A 627 27.84 50.76 -4.66
C ALA A 627 28.73 50.24 -5.81
N THR A 628 29.69 51.04 -6.27
CA THR A 628 30.55 50.69 -7.42
C THR A 628 31.59 49.63 -7.07
N ASN A 629 32.26 49.77 -5.94
CA ASN A 629 33.39 48.91 -5.58
C ASN A 629 32.91 47.62 -4.91
N TYR A 630 31.96 47.69 -3.97
CA TYR A 630 31.59 46.54 -3.15
C TYR A 630 30.34 45.81 -3.65
N LEU A 631 29.32 46.53 -4.15
CA LEU A 631 28.03 45.93 -4.51
C LEU A 631 27.91 45.55 -6.00
N ALA A 632 28.47 46.35 -6.91
CA ALA A 632 28.43 46.09 -8.35
C ALA A 632 29.10 44.76 -8.79
N PRO A 633 30.19 44.28 -8.15
CA PRO A 633 30.82 43.01 -8.53
C PRO A 633 29.95 41.76 -8.32
N PHE A 634 28.87 41.84 -7.53
CA PHE A 634 27.93 40.74 -7.39
C PHE A 634 27.07 40.60 -8.65
N GLN A 635 26.95 39.39 -9.19
CA GLN A 635 26.11 39.11 -10.36
C GLN A 635 24.62 39.05 -9.98
N SER A 636 24.32 38.64 -8.74
CA SER A 636 22.97 38.53 -8.17
C SER A 636 22.37 39.89 -7.77
N GLN A 637 22.31 40.82 -8.72
CA GLN A 637 21.85 42.20 -8.50
C GLN A 637 20.42 42.30 -7.95
N GLU A 638 19.56 41.30 -8.13
CA GLU A 638 18.23 41.30 -7.50
C GLU A 638 18.28 41.12 -5.98
N ILE A 639 19.16 40.23 -5.51
CA ILE A 639 19.28 39.93 -4.08
C ILE A 639 19.99 41.09 -3.39
N VAL A 640 21.09 41.56 -3.98
CA VAL A 640 21.87 42.68 -3.43
C VAL A 640 21.02 43.93 -3.28
N MET A 641 20.24 44.29 -4.31
CA MET A 641 19.37 45.47 -4.24
C MET A 641 18.24 45.32 -3.22
N LYS A 642 17.67 44.11 -3.06
CA LYS A 642 16.70 43.86 -1.99
C LYS A 642 17.32 44.04 -0.59
N CYS A 643 18.57 43.62 -0.41
CA CYS A 643 19.29 43.78 0.85
C CYS A 643 19.77 45.21 1.12
N SER A 644 20.00 46.03 0.08
CA SER A 644 20.45 47.42 0.23
C SER A 644 19.34 48.42 0.57
N VAL A 645 18.08 48.11 0.24
CA VAL A 645 16.91 48.96 0.57
C VAL A 645 16.80 49.28 2.07
N PRO A 646 16.96 48.33 3.00
CA PRO A 646 17.05 48.63 4.44
C PRO A 646 18.14 49.66 4.80
N VAL A 647 19.30 49.63 4.14
CA VAL A 647 20.39 50.60 4.36
C VAL A 647 19.98 51.98 3.87
N ALA A 648 19.30 52.05 2.71
CA ALA A 648 18.71 53.29 2.19
C ALA A 648 17.66 53.89 3.15
N HIS A 649 16.76 53.07 3.71
CA HIS A 649 15.81 53.52 4.74
C HIS A 649 16.52 54.09 5.96
N ARG A 650 17.54 53.37 6.44
CA ARG A 650 18.34 53.78 7.60
C ARG A 650 19.05 55.11 7.37
N CYS A 651 19.63 55.29 6.18
CA CYS A 651 20.29 56.54 5.76
C CYS A 651 19.34 57.74 5.85
N ILE A 652 18.13 57.63 5.28
CA ILE A 652 17.12 58.70 5.31
C ILE A 652 16.68 58.98 6.76
N GLN A 653 16.43 57.94 7.56
CA GLN A 653 16.00 58.11 8.95
C GLN A 653 17.07 58.82 9.80
N LEU A 654 18.34 58.40 9.68
CA LEU A 654 19.46 59.03 10.37
C LEU A 654 19.61 60.50 9.98
N PHE A 655 19.55 60.79 8.68
CA PHE A 655 19.60 62.16 8.19
C PHE A 655 18.48 63.02 8.78
N LEU A 656 17.24 62.54 8.76
CA LEU A 656 16.10 63.29 9.29
C LEU A 656 16.22 63.57 10.80
N ASN A 657 16.63 62.56 11.57
CA ASN A 657 16.84 62.71 13.01
C ASN A 657 17.92 63.76 13.31
N HIS A 658 19.05 63.68 12.61
CA HIS A 658 20.17 64.59 12.84
C HIS A 658 19.92 66.00 12.29
N ALA A 659 19.23 66.13 11.15
CA ALA A 659 18.80 67.42 10.61
C ALA A 659 17.88 68.18 11.58
N CYS A 660 16.98 67.49 12.28
CA CYS A 660 16.10 68.10 13.29
C CYS A 660 16.84 68.49 14.58
N LEU A 661 18.05 67.97 14.81
CA LEU A 661 18.87 68.27 15.99
C LEU A 661 19.86 69.43 15.77
N VAL A 662 19.98 69.93 14.54
CA VAL A 662 20.88 71.04 14.20
C VAL A 662 20.47 72.30 14.95
N ARG A 663 21.40 72.85 15.74
CA ARG A 663 21.21 74.09 16.49
C ARG A 663 22.56 74.73 16.84
N PRO A 664 22.75 76.06 16.69
CA PRO A 664 21.78 77.07 16.22
C PRO A 664 21.50 76.96 14.71
N LEU A 665 20.29 77.35 14.29
CA LEU A 665 19.84 77.31 12.89
C LEU A 665 19.39 78.70 12.42
N GLY A 666 20.26 79.41 11.71
CA GLY A 666 19.97 80.71 11.08
C GLY A 666 19.27 80.58 9.72
N GLU A 667 18.82 81.69 9.14
CA GLU A 667 18.12 81.71 7.84
C GLU A 667 19.00 81.19 6.69
N GLY A 668 20.29 81.55 6.66
CA GLY A 668 21.26 81.00 5.70
C GLY A 668 21.53 79.51 5.95
N GLY A 669 21.53 79.08 7.22
CA GLY A 669 21.60 77.67 7.61
C GLY A 669 20.41 76.84 7.13
N ARG A 670 19.18 77.41 7.13
CA ARG A 670 17.98 76.74 6.59
C ARG A 670 18.07 76.51 5.08
N VAL A 671 18.61 77.48 4.34
CA VAL A 671 18.83 77.33 2.89
C VAL A 671 19.87 76.23 2.60
N ARG A 672 20.96 76.18 3.38
CA ARG A 672 21.95 75.09 3.31
C ARG A 672 21.34 73.73 3.60
N LEU A 673 20.61 73.59 4.70
CA LEU A 673 19.95 72.33 5.06
C LEU A 673 18.93 71.90 3.98
N SER A 674 18.20 72.85 3.38
CA SER A 674 17.31 72.59 2.24
C SER A 674 18.06 72.05 1.00
N ALA A 675 19.27 72.56 0.72
CA ALA A 675 20.12 71.99 -0.32
C ALA A 675 20.52 70.54 0.03
N ASP A 676 20.89 70.28 1.30
CA ASP A 676 21.24 68.94 1.77
C ASP A 676 20.06 67.95 1.68
N PHE A 677 18.82 68.36 1.96
CA PHE A 677 17.62 67.55 1.71
C PHE A 677 17.48 67.11 0.25
N SER A 678 17.76 68.02 -0.69
CA SER A 678 17.72 67.72 -2.12
C SER A 678 18.87 66.81 -2.56
N GLN A 679 20.03 66.96 -1.93
CA GLN A 679 21.22 66.15 -2.21
C GLN A 679 21.16 64.75 -1.57
N MET A 680 20.49 64.60 -0.43
CA MET A 680 20.22 63.31 0.20
C MET A 680 19.38 62.41 -0.71
N GLU A 681 18.40 62.98 -1.41
CA GLU A 681 17.60 62.26 -2.41
C GLU A 681 18.50 61.62 -3.49
N VAL A 682 19.51 62.35 -3.96
CA VAL A 682 20.50 61.85 -4.93
C VAL A 682 21.45 60.84 -4.29
N ALA A 683 21.85 61.05 -3.04
CA ALA A 683 22.81 60.19 -2.32
C ALA A 683 22.32 58.75 -2.16
N VAL A 684 21.01 58.54 -1.99
CA VAL A 684 20.42 57.22 -1.71
C VAL A 684 20.16 56.41 -2.99
N VAL A 685 20.08 57.05 -4.16
CA VAL A 685 19.78 56.39 -5.45
C VAL A 685 20.63 55.14 -5.72
N PRO A 686 21.96 55.12 -5.48
CA PRO A 686 22.76 53.93 -5.74
C PRO A 686 22.39 52.69 -4.89
N LEU A 687 21.62 52.85 -3.81
CA LEU A 687 21.22 51.76 -2.90
C LEU A 687 19.81 51.21 -3.18
N CYS A 688 19.05 51.78 -4.13
CA CYS A 688 17.69 51.35 -4.45
C CYS A 688 17.45 51.38 -5.97
N ARG A 689 16.58 50.52 -6.51
CA ARG A 689 16.29 50.52 -7.97
C ARG A 689 15.33 51.64 -8.33
N GLN A 690 14.38 51.92 -7.44
CA GLN A 690 13.37 52.95 -7.59
C GLN A 690 13.11 53.62 -6.24
N THR A 691 12.91 54.94 -6.24
CA THR A 691 12.53 55.70 -5.03
C THR A 691 11.15 55.31 -4.48
N SER A 692 10.33 54.62 -5.27
CA SER A 692 9.07 54.00 -4.85
C SER A 692 9.26 52.90 -3.79
N GLU A 693 10.37 52.17 -3.82
CA GLU A 693 10.71 51.13 -2.84
C GLU A 693 10.86 51.73 -1.42
N LEU A 694 11.23 53.01 -1.35
CA LEU A 694 11.44 53.77 -0.10
C LEU A 694 10.18 54.50 0.40
N SER A 695 9.05 54.29 -0.28
CA SER A 695 7.78 55.05 -0.24
C SER A 695 7.52 55.93 1.00
N ARG A 696 7.47 55.38 2.22
CA ARG A 696 7.13 56.13 3.43
C ARG A 696 8.26 57.06 3.87
N GLN A 697 9.49 56.56 3.94
CA GLN A 697 10.68 57.28 4.37
C GLN A 697 11.00 58.41 3.40
N TYR A 698 10.84 58.15 2.10
CA TYR A 698 10.97 59.15 1.06
C TYR A 698 9.90 60.25 1.17
N ARG A 699 8.62 59.90 1.36
CA ARG A 699 7.55 60.89 1.61
C ARG A 699 7.80 61.72 2.86
N MET A 700 8.26 61.09 3.94
CA MET A 700 8.62 61.75 5.19
C MET A 700 9.73 62.77 4.95
N MET A 701 10.78 62.42 4.19
CA MET A 701 11.86 63.34 3.84
C MET A 701 11.37 64.55 3.02
N ARG A 702 10.56 64.31 1.97
CA ARG A 702 10.00 65.37 1.11
C ARG A 702 9.10 66.33 1.88
N THR A 703 8.33 65.79 2.81
CA THR A 703 7.43 66.60 3.63
C THR A 703 8.22 67.35 4.72
N SER A 704 9.26 66.74 5.31
CA SER A 704 10.14 67.42 6.27
C SER A 704 10.92 68.56 5.63
N HIS A 705 11.30 68.41 4.35
CA HIS A 705 11.94 69.46 3.56
C HIS A 705 11.06 70.71 3.44
N SER A 706 9.75 70.55 3.17
CA SER A 706 8.82 71.69 3.08
C SER A 706 8.57 72.37 4.43
N LEU A 707 8.62 71.63 5.54
CA LEU A 707 8.43 72.20 6.90
C LEU A 707 9.54 73.18 7.33
N LEU A 708 10.73 73.13 6.73
CA LEU A 708 11.86 74.01 7.10
C LEU A 708 11.54 75.51 6.96
N PHE A 709 10.67 75.86 6.00
CA PHE A 709 10.35 77.24 5.63
C PHE A 709 8.98 77.72 6.11
N LEU A 710 8.16 76.85 6.70
CA LEU A 710 6.85 77.25 7.24
C LEU A 710 6.99 78.04 8.54
N GLY A 711 6.09 79.00 8.75
CA GLY A 711 5.95 79.70 10.03
C GLY A 711 5.54 78.78 11.17
N ASP A 712 5.71 79.21 12.42
CA ASP A 712 5.47 78.34 13.59
C ASP A 712 4.01 77.85 13.69
N GLU A 713 3.03 78.73 13.39
CA GLU A 713 1.60 78.39 13.38
C GLU A 713 1.21 77.53 12.16
N GLU A 714 1.79 77.78 10.99
CA GLU A 714 1.52 77.02 9.76
C GLU A 714 1.96 75.56 9.87
N VAL A 715 2.95 75.27 10.72
CA VAL A 715 3.37 73.89 11.02
C VAL A 715 2.25 73.10 11.68
N LEU A 716 1.43 73.71 12.55
CA LEU A 716 0.32 73.04 13.25
C LEU A 716 -0.84 72.63 12.33
N ASP A 717 -1.02 73.37 11.24
CA ASP A 717 -2.11 73.17 10.27
C ASP A 717 -1.72 72.21 9.12
N SER A 718 -0.49 71.68 9.15
CA SER A 718 -0.02 70.75 8.13
C SER A 718 -0.81 69.43 8.17
N PRO A 719 -1.49 69.04 7.07
CA PRO A 719 -2.28 67.80 7.02
C PRO A 719 -1.43 66.53 7.04
N ALA A 720 -0.11 66.66 6.92
CA ALA A 720 0.82 65.53 6.88
C ALA A 720 1.33 65.09 8.27
N LEU A 721 0.96 65.82 9.33
CA LEU A 721 1.27 65.49 10.73
C LEU A 721 0.55 64.22 11.18
N GLY A 722 1.28 63.31 11.82
CA GLY A 722 0.77 62.03 12.32
C GLY A 722 0.71 60.92 11.28
N ASP A 723 0.21 61.23 10.06
CA ASP A 723 0.09 60.24 8.97
C ASP A 723 1.42 59.98 8.26
N VAL A 724 2.05 61.04 7.72
CA VAL A 724 3.30 60.92 6.95
C VAL A 724 4.52 61.25 7.82
N ILE A 725 4.46 62.31 8.63
CA ILE A 725 5.54 62.71 9.53
C ILE A 725 5.12 62.52 10.99
N PRO A 726 5.93 61.86 11.83
CA PRO A 726 5.69 61.76 13.26
C PRO A 726 5.72 63.13 13.97
N TYR A 727 4.81 63.33 14.93
CA TYR A 727 4.77 64.52 15.79
C TYR A 727 6.08 64.73 16.54
N SER A 728 6.76 63.66 16.94
CA SER A 728 8.04 63.68 17.64
C SER A 728 9.16 64.29 16.79
N LEU A 729 9.18 64.00 15.49
CA LEU A 729 10.17 64.53 14.55
C LEU A 729 9.95 66.03 14.30
N VAL A 730 8.70 66.45 14.13
CA VAL A 730 8.36 67.88 13.99
C VAL A 730 8.63 68.64 15.29
N LEU A 731 8.27 68.07 16.44
CA LEU A 731 8.54 68.68 17.73
C LEU A 731 10.05 68.84 17.96
N LEU A 732 10.85 67.85 17.54
CA LEU A 732 12.31 67.90 17.61
C LEU A 732 12.88 69.05 16.79
N SER A 733 12.38 69.27 15.56
CA SER A 733 12.85 70.37 14.70
C SER A 733 12.51 71.77 15.25
N MET A 734 11.39 71.91 15.97
CA MET A 734 10.96 73.18 16.56
C MET A 734 11.89 73.69 17.68
N PHE A 735 12.67 72.82 18.34
CA PHE A 735 13.67 73.25 19.33
C PHE A 735 14.74 74.17 18.72
N SER A 736 15.02 74.06 17.42
CA SER A 736 15.95 74.95 16.71
C SER A 736 15.45 76.40 16.61
N ARG A 737 14.13 76.60 16.69
CA ARG A 737 13.45 77.91 16.63
C ARG A 737 13.30 78.58 18.00
N GLY A 738 13.56 77.83 19.07
CA GLY A 738 13.42 78.29 20.45
C GLY A 738 14.67 79.01 21.00
N PRO A 739 14.52 79.76 22.09
CA PRO A 739 15.62 80.53 22.70
C PRO A 739 16.58 79.58 23.43
N ASN A 740 17.82 80.01 23.68
CA ASN A 740 18.88 79.15 24.22
C ASN A 740 18.55 78.51 25.58
N GLU A 741 17.66 79.13 26.37
CA GLU A 741 17.16 78.56 27.63
C GLU A 741 16.28 77.32 27.44
N LEU A 742 15.61 77.20 26.29
CA LEU A 742 14.86 76.00 25.92
C LEU A 742 15.88 74.95 25.44
N LEU A 743 16.47 74.21 26.36
CA LEU A 743 17.47 73.18 26.04
C LEU A 743 16.88 72.08 25.16
N SER A 744 17.70 71.61 24.20
CA SER A 744 17.35 70.46 23.37
C SER A 744 17.11 69.22 24.24
N PRO A 745 16.27 68.25 23.80
CA PRO A 745 15.95 67.06 24.60
C PRO A 745 17.17 66.29 25.12
N HIS A 746 18.18 66.08 24.27
CA HIS A 746 19.43 65.43 24.65
C HIS A 746 20.25 66.25 25.67
N GLN A 747 20.32 67.57 25.51
CA GLN A 747 21.00 68.46 26.46
C GLN A 747 20.30 68.47 27.81
N SER A 748 18.97 68.53 27.80
CA SER A 748 18.14 68.43 29.00
C SER A 748 18.44 67.12 29.74
N ALA A 749 18.51 65.99 29.03
CA ALA A 749 18.81 64.68 29.59
C ALA A 749 20.31 64.44 29.94
N ASN A 750 21.21 65.40 29.69
CA ASN A 750 22.66 65.25 29.78
C ASN A 750 23.22 64.09 28.91
N TRP A 751 22.70 63.93 27.70
CA TRP A 751 23.15 62.93 26.72
C TRP A 751 23.92 63.58 25.57
N SER A 752 24.89 62.85 25.02
CA SER A 752 25.49 63.21 23.73
C SER A 752 24.49 63.02 22.60
N ILE A 753 24.71 63.71 21.47
CA ILE A 753 23.89 63.56 20.26
C ILE A 753 23.91 62.10 19.77
N SER A 754 25.06 61.44 19.81
CA SER A 754 25.21 60.03 19.45
C SER A 754 24.37 59.10 20.35
N ARG A 755 24.41 59.32 21.67
CA ARG A 755 23.60 58.54 22.63
C ARG A 755 22.11 58.78 22.43
N PHE A 756 21.71 60.01 22.09
CA PHE A 756 20.32 60.32 21.79
C PHE A 756 19.84 59.67 20.48
N SER A 757 20.67 59.64 19.44
CA SER A 757 20.38 58.90 18.20
C SER A 757 20.16 57.42 18.46
N GLN A 758 21.09 56.78 19.19
CA GLN A 758 20.95 55.38 19.61
C GLN A 758 19.69 55.13 20.45
N TRP A 759 19.32 56.07 21.31
CA TRP A 759 18.08 55.98 22.09
C TRP A 759 16.84 56.04 21.18
N LEU A 760 16.81 56.95 20.19
CA LEU A 760 15.71 57.03 19.22
C LEU A 760 15.54 55.73 18.44
N ASP A 761 16.64 55.03 18.15
CA ASP A 761 16.60 53.75 17.46
C ASP A 761 16.06 52.62 18.33
N GLY A 762 16.41 52.62 19.61
CA GLY A 762 15.89 51.66 20.59
C GLY A 762 14.42 51.88 20.98
N HIS A 763 13.87 53.07 20.71
CA HIS A 763 12.51 53.47 21.12
C HIS A 763 11.71 53.96 19.89
N PRO A 764 11.18 53.04 19.05
CA PRO A 764 10.40 53.40 17.87
C PRO A 764 8.98 53.90 18.20
N SER A 765 8.53 53.74 19.45
CA SER A 765 7.23 54.20 19.92
C SER A 765 7.15 55.72 19.91
N GLU A 766 6.17 56.24 19.18
CA GLU A 766 5.95 57.68 19.07
C GLU A 766 5.62 58.31 20.43
N ARG A 767 4.85 57.59 21.26
CA ARG A 767 4.50 58.02 22.61
C ARG A 767 5.73 58.19 23.50
N GLU A 768 6.63 57.20 23.52
CA GLU A 768 7.84 57.26 24.34
C GLU A 768 8.75 58.42 23.92
N ARG A 769 8.85 58.66 22.61
CA ARG A 769 9.56 59.83 22.06
C ARG A 769 8.92 61.13 22.53
N LEU A 770 7.60 61.28 22.39
CA LEU A 770 6.87 62.47 22.84
C LEU A 770 6.98 62.71 24.35
N GLU A 771 6.93 61.67 25.17
CA GLU A 771 7.11 61.78 26.63
C GLU A 771 8.50 62.34 26.99
N LEU A 772 9.56 61.87 26.32
CA LEU A 772 10.91 62.41 26.52
C LEU A 772 11.01 63.89 26.09
N LEU A 773 10.45 64.24 24.93
CA LEU A 773 10.42 65.62 24.42
C LEU A 773 9.61 66.54 25.36
N GLY A 774 8.49 66.06 25.88
CA GLY A 774 7.66 66.77 26.85
C GLY A 774 8.41 67.07 28.15
N GLY A 775 9.26 66.16 28.62
CA GLY A 775 10.13 66.41 29.78
C GLY A 775 11.06 67.61 29.59
N ALA A 776 11.57 67.84 28.37
CA ALA A 776 12.40 69.01 28.07
C ALA A 776 11.58 70.32 28.09
N LEU A 777 10.38 70.31 27.53
CA LEU A 777 9.46 71.45 27.55
C LEU A 777 9.00 71.82 28.97
N GLN A 778 8.74 70.82 29.83
CA GLN A 778 8.37 71.04 31.23
C GLN A 778 9.49 71.70 32.03
N ARG A 779 10.76 71.34 31.77
CA ARG A 779 11.90 71.98 32.43
C ARG A 779 12.05 73.44 32.04
N TYR A 780 11.86 73.78 30.76
CA TYR A 780 11.82 75.19 30.35
C TYR A 780 10.68 75.95 31.06
N GLN A 781 9.50 75.35 31.16
CA GLN A 781 8.39 75.94 31.92
C GLN A 781 8.77 76.26 33.38
N GLN A 782 9.47 75.34 34.04
CA GLN A 782 9.94 75.53 35.41
C GLN A 782 10.98 76.64 35.51
N ILE A 783 11.91 76.73 34.56
CA ILE A 783 12.94 77.80 34.51
C ILE A 783 12.28 79.18 34.37
N VAL A 784 11.35 79.35 33.43
CA VAL A 784 10.62 80.62 33.21
C VAL A 784 9.81 81.01 34.46
N ARG A 785 9.14 80.05 35.09
CA ARG A 785 8.39 80.27 36.35
C ARG A 785 9.30 80.65 37.52
N GLN A 786 10.48 80.03 37.66
CA GLN A 786 11.44 80.37 38.70
C GLN A 786 12.04 81.77 38.51
N ARG A 787 12.16 82.24 37.27
CA ARG A 787 12.62 83.61 36.93
C ARG A 787 11.54 84.68 37.11
N GLY A 788 10.28 84.30 37.31
CA GLY A 788 9.16 85.24 37.49
C GLY A 788 8.73 85.94 36.20
N GLU A 789 9.09 85.41 35.03
CA GLU A 789 8.68 85.96 33.73
C GLU A 789 7.20 85.66 33.45
N THR A 790 6.48 86.63 32.88
CA THR A 790 5.03 86.55 32.64
C THR A 790 4.64 86.04 31.25
N SER A 791 5.61 85.84 30.35
CA SER A 791 5.39 85.42 28.97
C SER A 791 6.41 84.37 28.53
N PHE A 792 5.96 83.32 27.83
CA PHE A 792 6.84 82.35 27.18
C PHE A 792 7.28 82.85 25.79
N HIS A 793 8.37 82.30 25.26
CA HIS A 793 8.75 82.52 23.86
C HIS A 793 7.65 82.08 22.88
N SER A 794 7.50 82.75 21.74
CA SER A 794 6.41 82.54 20.77
C SER A 794 6.26 81.09 20.29
N VAL A 795 7.38 80.37 20.17
CA VAL A 795 7.44 78.95 19.75
C VAL A 795 6.91 77.98 20.82
N TYR A 796 6.97 78.34 22.11
CA TYR A 796 6.66 77.40 23.20
C TYR A 796 5.18 76.97 23.26
N PRO A 797 4.18 77.88 23.15
CA PRO A 797 2.77 77.48 23.06
C PRO A 797 2.45 76.55 21.88
N VAL A 798 3.10 76.80 20.73
CA VAL A 798 2.99 75.96 19.52
C VAL A 798 3.50 74.55 19.80
N MET A 799 4.68 74.43 20.43
CA MET A 799 5.27 73.14 20.79
C MET A 799 4.43 72.34 21.80
N ILE A 800 3.79 73.01 22.78
CA ILE A 800 2.89 72.34 23.73
C ILE A 800 1.63 71.84 23.02
N THR A 801 1.04 72.65 22.13
CA THR A 801 -0.12 72.24 21.33
C THR A 801 0.21 71.04 20.44
N LEU A 802 1.39 71.03 19.83
CA LEU A 802 1.89 69.90 19.03
C LEU A 802 2.07 68.64 19.87
N LEU A 803 2.62 68.77 21.09
CA LEU A 803 2.78 67.66 22.03
C LEU A 803 1.42 67.07 22.45
N GLU A 804 0.44 67.92 22.79
CA GLU A 804 -0.90 67.48 23.18
C GLU A 804 -1.63 66.76 22.04
N ARG A 805 -1.58 67.33 20.82
CA ARG A 805 -2.14 66.68 19.61
C ARG A 805 -1.46 65.34 19.32
N GLY A 806 -0.13 65.27 19.44
CA GLY A 806 0.62 64.03 19.26
C GLY A 806 0.28 62.96 20.29
N MET A 807 0.15 63.34 21.57
CA MET A 807 -0.25 62.42 22.64
C MET A 807 -1.68 61.91 22.46
N ALA A 808 -2.61 62.78 22.02
CA ALA A 808 -3.99 62.37 21.67
C ALA A 808 -4.01 61.41 20.47
N TYR A 809 -3.25 61.71 19.42
CA TYR A 809 -3.12 60.84 18.24
C TYR A 809 -2.59 59.44 18.60
N CYS A 810 -1.61 59.35 19.50
CA CYS A 810 -1.10 58.07 20.00
C CYS A 810 -2.14 57.26 20.79
N VAL A 811 -3.10 57.91 21.45
CA VAL A 811 -4.19 57.22 22.16
C VAL A 811 -5.23 56.67 21.18
N GLU A 812 -5.54 57.42 20.12
CA GLU A 812 -6.48 57.02 19.06
C GLU A 812 -5.97 55.87 18.19
N GLN A 813 -4.66 55.65 18.07
CA GLN A 813 -4.09 54.51 17.34
C GLN A 813 -4.03 53.19 18.14
N ILE A 814 -4.18 53.24 19.47
CA ILE A 814 -4.15 52.06 20.36
C ILE A 814 -5.57 51.53 20.63
N SER A 815 -6.58 52.38 20.51
CA SER A 815 -8.01 52.02 20.49
C SER A 815 -8.45 51.47 19.15
#